data_AF-A0A1I1UVV8-F1
#
_entry.id   AF-A0A1I1UVV8-F1
#
_cell.length_a   1.000
_cell.length_b   1.000
_cell.length_c   1.000
_cell.angle_alpha   90.00
_cell.angle_beta   90.00
_cell.angle_gamma   90.00
#
_symmetry.space_group_name_H-M   'P 1'
#
loop_
_entity.id
_entity.type
_entity.pdbx_description
1 polymer ?
#
loop_
_entity_poly.entity_id
_entity_poly.type
_entity_poly.pdbx_seq_one_letter_code
_entity_poly.pdbx_strand_id
1 'polypeptide(L)'
;MTSQPDLFAAVDALLEQARPLPEPTERERLRTAAGLSRADVAKALGVSTSTVAGWETGRTDPAKERRAAYGRLLEGIAARYPAPVSPQASGPDDGGRGSSPQACAGQENGTGSDVQEQPAAASVASAAGSAPADTAGVPVAGVPAPVSRRRPAGRGAAAHRPAAAAAPVPAAPADAAFPGGPLAVLDGEGAAHLADGRILDCPAATVPDLVVWALDAGIGQSRLHRAGRDGDPLVVLTTDAAAKLGLPEHLADRRGLRLPEDHPVVREVMAAGWQLTRRGFGPWARIYRPVERGGRRQCVQLAVLPWDALDARAWGDTATLPAADIARVLGTYATRVLTPRGSTAVTGLELMTALRPPTRAVRTDSGGWASGPVPGSLTYPVDPAPPEAPDEHPVAQGRGEDQVLDEEAYEWVRDPELLSDAECALPFVVGLDVNAAFLAAANRLTVGLGEAVHTDGPRFDKKLPGCWYVDLSGVETDPRLPSPFTPHGRRPTGPAWYATPTLAYAQELGADVRPLEAWLRPDSGPYLDPWYERLRNAYMQTMADLGVVKGASGPEFLAAMERHKAADPAMAAVLSAIKATVKGGIGKLRERPQGAGYRPGERWPALERPTWRPDIRAAVIAQARTNMHRKMLRMAAAGLFPVAVLSDCVIYPAVGPSPLDVLPHDTAGKPLPGTFRLGVSPGMVKHEGTMPFWRCAELVDQGANPARHIKDADATDGGEAR
;
A
#
# COMPACT_ATOMS: atom_id res chain seq x y z
N MET A 1 -59.09 -4.38 -5.74
CA MET A 1 -59.58 -5.74 -5.45
C MET A 1 -58.81 -6.70 -6.35
N THR A 2 -57.84 -7.42 -5.81
CA THR A 2 -57.05 -8.41 -6.54
C THR A 2 -57.94 -9.63 -6.79
N SER A 3 -58.06 -10.09 -8.03
CA SER A 3 -58.98 -11.18 -8.38
C SER A 3 -58.48 -12.49 -7.77
N GLN A 4 -59.38 -13.41 -7.39
CA GLN A 4 -59.03 -14.75 -6.89
C GLN A 4 -57.96 -15.49 -7.74
N PRO A 5 -58.00 -15.48 -9.09
CA PRO A 5 -56.94 -16.08 -9.91
C PRO A 5 -55.56 -15.41 -9.77
N ASP A 6 -55.50 -14.10 -9.50
CA ASP A 6 -54.23 -13.38 -9.31
C ASP A 6 -53.57 -13.73 -7.96
N LEU A 7 -54.39 -14.04 -6.95
CA LEU A 7 -53.91 -14.52 -5.64
C LEU A 7 -53.33 -15.94 -5.74
N PHE A 8 -53.96 -16.83 -6.52
CA PHE A 8 -53.40 -18.16 -6.77
C PHE A 8 -52.09 -18.10 -7.55
N ALA A 9 -52.00 -17.26 -8.58
CA ALA A 9 -50.75 -17.06 -9.32
C ALA A 9 -49.61 -16.49 -8.44
N ALA A 10 -49.93 -15.58 -7.51
CA ALA A 10 -48.97 -15.05 -6.54
C ALA A 10 -48.51 -16.12 -5.52
N VAL A 11 -49.43 -16.98 -5.07
CA VAL A 11 -49.12 -18.12 -4.20
C VAL A 11 -48.26 -19.15 -4.93
N ASP A 12 -48.58 -19.46 -6.18
CA ASP A 12 -47.79 -20.39 -7.01
C ASP A 12 -46.38 -19.85 -7.29
N ALA A 13 -46.24 -18.54 -7.56
CA ALA A 13 -44.94 -17.89 -7.69
C ALA A 13 -44.12 -17.93 -6.39
N LEU A 14 -44.78 -17.83 -5.23
CA LEU A 14 -44.13 -17.91 -3.92
C LEU A 14 -43.71 -19.35 -3.57
N LEU A 15 -44.55 -20.35 -3.87
CA LEU A 15 -44.23 -21.77 -3.70
C LEU A 15 -43.06 -22.19 -4.60
N GLU A 16 -42.97 -21.64 -5.81
CA GLU A 16 -41.83 -21.88 -6.71
C GLU A 16 -40.52 -21.27 -6.18
N GLN A 17 -40.59 -20.09 -5.54
CA GLN A 17 -39.43 -19.46 -4.89
C GLN A 17 -38.97 -20.23 -3.64
N ALA A 18 -39.91 -20.90 -2.95
CA ALA A 18 -39.63 -21.69 -1.76
C ALA A 18 -39.02 -23.07 -2.05
N ARG A 19 -38.92 -23.50 -3.32
CA ARG A 19 -38.29 -24.78 -3.65
C ARG A 19 -36.79 -24.76 -3.31
N PRO A 20 -36.27 -25.84 -2.68
CA PRO A 20 -34.85 -25.98 -2.44
C PRO A 20 -34.12 -26.17 -3.77
N LEU A 21 -33.05 -25.41 -3.97
CA LEU A 21 -32.15 -25.62 -5.10
C LEU A 21 -31.25 -26.83 -4.80
N PRO A 22 -30.78 -27.55 -5.83
CA PRO A 22 -29.76 -28.60 -5.66
C PRO A 22 -28.52 -28.08 -4.93
N GLU A 23 -27.74 -28.97 -4.32
CA GLU A 23 -26.48 -28.61 -3.65
C GLU A 23 -25.50 -27.93 -4.63
N PRO A 24 -24.64 -26.99 -4.19
CA PRO A 24 -23.78 -26.20 -5.07
C PRO A 24 -22.94 -27.03 -6.07
N THR A 25 -22.39 -28.16 -5.61
CA THR A 25 -21.63 -29.10 -6.43
C THR A 25 -22.48 -29.76 -7.52
N GLU A 26 -23.77 -29.99 -7.26
CA GLU A 26 -24.72 -30.54 -8.23
C GLU A 26 -25.12 -29.49 -9.28
N ARG A 27 -25.20 -28.20 -8.91
CA ARG A 27 -25.45 -27.11 -9.85
C ARG A 27 -24.36 -27.02 -10.91
N GLU A 28 -23.09 -27.10 -10.49
CA GLU A 28 -21.93 -27.10 -11.37
C GLU A 28 -21.88 -28.35 -12.26
N ARG A 29 -22.19 -29.54 -11.69
CA ARG A 29 -22.26 -30.80 -12.43
C ARG A 29 -23.30 -30.71 -13.56
N LEU A 30 -24.52 -30.27 -13.24
CA LEU A 30 -25.63 -30.15 -14.20
C LEU A 30 -25.28 -29.19 -15.33
N ARG A 31 -24.76 -27.98 -15.01
CA ARG A 31 -24.32 -27.02 -16.04
C ARG A 31 -23.27 -27.63 -16.97
N THR A 32 -22.27 -28.29 -16.40
CA THR A 32 -21.15 -28.87 -17.15
C THR A 32 -21.60 -30.06 -18.00
N ALA A 33 -22.51 -30.90 -17.50
CA ALA A 33 -23.12 -32.00 -18.24
C ALA A 33 -23.94 -31.52 -19.45
N ALA A 34 -24.56 -30.34 -19.36
CA ALA A 34 -25.27 -29.69 -20.46
C ALA A 34 -24.35 -28.93 -21.45
N GLY A 35 -23.04 -28.89 -21.21
CA GLY A 35 -22.08 -28.16 -22.05
C GLY A 35 -22.20 -26.64 -22.00
N LEU A 36 -22.89 -26.09 -20.99
CA LEU A 36 -23.13 -24.65 -20.86
C LEU A 36 -21.97 -23.97 -20.12
N SER A 37 -21.50 -22.84 -20.63
CA SER A 37 -20.55 -22.01 -19.88
C SER A 37 -21.28 -21.17 -18.81
N ARG A 38 -20.56 -20.74 -17.78
CA ARG A 38 -21.12 -19.79 -16.78
C ARG A 38 -21.57 -18.48 -17.45
N ALA A 39 -20.96 -18.10 -18.58
CA ALA A 39 -21.36 -16.93 -19.35
C ALA A 39 -22.71 -17.10 -20.06
N ASP A 40 -23.02 -18.30 -20.54
CA ASP A 40 -24.30 -18.57 -21.19
C ASP A 40 -25.46 -18.53 -20.20
N VAL A 41 -25.25 -19.10 -19.01
CA VAL A 41 -26.22 -19.05 -17.90
C VAL A 41 -26.40 -17.61 -17.39
N ALA A 42 -25.30 -16.87 -17.25
CA ALA A 42 -25.33 -15.47 -16.84
C ALA A 42 -26.11 -14.58 -17.83
N LYS A 43 -25.89 -14.80 -19.14
CA LYS A 43 -26.60 -14.10 -20.22
C LYS A 43 -28.09 -14.43 -20.23
N ALA A 44 -28.47 -15.69 -20.02
CA ALA A 44 -29.87 -16.11 -19.98
C ALA A 44 -30.64 -15.54 -18.77
N LEU A 45 -29.96 -15.31 -17.64
CA LEU A 45 -30.56 -14.84 -16.38
C LEU A 45 -30.35 -13.33 -16.12
N GLY A 46 -29.66 -12.62 -17.02
CA GLY A 46 -29.37 -11.19 -16.87
C GLY A 46 -28.48 -10.86 -15.66
N VAL A 47 -27.51 -11.71 -15.35
CA VAL A 47 -26.57 -11.55 -14.23
C VAL A 47 -25.12 -11.58 -14.70
N SER A 48 -24.17 -11.26 -13.81
CA SER A 48 -22.75 -11.39 -14.11
C SER A 48 -22.27 -12.85 -14.03
N THR A 49 -21.21 -13.18 -14.77
CA THR A 49 -20.57 -14.50 -14.70
C THR A 49 -20.06 -14.85 -13.30
N SER A 50 -19.60 -13.84 -12.55
CA SER A 50 -19.16 -13.97 -11.16
C SER A 50 -20.31 -14.32 -10.20
N THR A 51 -21.54 -13.88 -10.50
CA THR A 51 -22.73 -14.17 -9.71
C THR A 51 -23.13 -15.64 -9.85
N VAL A 52 -23.08 -16.19 -11.07
CA VAL A 52 -23.32 -17.63 -11.31
C VAL A 52 -22.25 -18.49 -10.64
N ALA A 53 -20.98 -18.05 -10.67
CA ALA A 53 -19.91 -18.72 -9.93
C ALA A 53 -20.14 -18.69 -8.41
N GLY A 54 -20.71 -17.60 -7.87
CA GLY A 54 -21.12 -17.51 -6.46
C GLY A 54 -22.21 -18.52 -6.08
N TRP A 55 -23.19 -18.74 -6.98
CA TRP A 55 -24.26 -19.72 -6.78
C TRP A 55 -23.81 -21.17 -6.87
N GLU A 56 -22.85 -21.47 -7.74
CA GLU A 56 -22.27 -22.82 -7.92
C GLU A 56 -21.25 -23.17 -6.81
N THR A 57 -20.70 -22.18 -6.12
CA THR A 57 -19.77 -22.38 -4.99
C THR A 57 -20.43 -22.27 -3.62
N GLY A 58 -21.73 -21.97 -3.58
CA GLY A 58 -22.49 -21.75 -2.33
C GLY A 58 -22.15 -20.45 -1.60
N ARG A 59 -21.31 -19.58 -2.19
CA ARG A 59 -20.92 -18.28 -1.61
C ARG A 59 -22.09 -17.30 -1.54
N THR A 60 -23.00 -17.38 -2.51
CA THR A 60 -24.24 -16.59 -2.55
C THR A 60 -25.35 -17.47 -3.10
N ASP A 61 -26.60 -17.14 -2.78
CA ASP A 61 -27.77 -17.84 -3.30
C ASP A 61 -28.63 -16.87 -4.13
N PRO A 62 -29.25 -17.32 -5.24
CA PRO A 62 -30.09 -16.45 -6.05
C PRO A 62 -31.33 -16.02 -5.25
N ALA A 63 -31.69 -14.74 -5.39
CA ALA A 63 -32.83 -14.13 -4.70
C ALA A 63 -34.06 -13.97 -5.63
N LYS A 64 -35.25 -14.11 -5.05
CA LYS A 64 -36.56 -13.77 -5.66
C LYS A 64 -36.78 -14.46 -7.03
N GLU A 65 -37.18 -13.71 -8.05
CA GLU A 65 -37.53 -14.22 -9.39
C GLU A 65 -36.38 -14.99 -10.08
N ARG A 66 -35.14 -14.60 -9.81
CA ARG A 66 -33.94 -15.26 -10.37
C ARG A 66 -33.71 -16.64 -9.77
N ARG A 67 -34.17 -16.89 -8.54
CA ARG A 67 -34.12 -18.22 -7.89
C ARG A 67 -35.01 -19.22 -8.60
N ALA A 68 -36.24 -18.81 -8.92
CA ALA A 68 -37.20 -19.65 -9.65
C ALA A 68 -36.74 -19.94 -11.08
N ALA A 69 -36.23 -18.93 -11.80
CA ALA A 69 -35.72 -19.10 -13.16
C ALA A 69 -34.49 -20.02 -13.22
N TYR A 70 -33.56 -19.86 -12.26
CA TYR A 70 -32.38 -20.72 -12.16
C TYR A 70 -32.74 -22.15 -11.73
N GLY A 71 -33.69 -22.32 -10.81
CA GLY A 71 -34.22 -23.62 -10.40
C GLY A 71 -34.83 -24.39 -11.57
N ARG A 72 -35.67 -23.75 -12.40
CA ARG A 72 -36.26 -24.37 -13.60
C ARG A 72 -35.23 -24.78 -14.65
N LEU A 73 -34.18 -23.97 -14.82
CA LEU A 73 -33.07 -24.31 -15.71
C LEU A 73 -32.37 -25.59 -15.24
N LEU A 74 -32.05 -25.67 -13.95
CA LEU A 74 -31.38 -26.84 -13.36
C LEU A 74 -32.26 -28.08 -13.39
N GLU A 75 -33.56 -27.96 -13.12
CA GLU A 75 -34.52 -29.07 -13.21
C GLU A 75 -34.66 -29.61 -14.64
N GLY A 76 -34.75 -28.71 -15.63
CA GLY A 76 -34.79 -29.10 -17.04
C GLY A 76 -33.52 -29.77 -17.53
N ILE A 77 -32.36 -29.42 -16.95
CA ILE A 77 -31.09 -30.10 -17.21
C ILE A 77 -31.02 -31.45 -16.49
N ALA A 78 -31.44 -31.52 -15.23
CA ALA A 78 -31.45 -32.75 -14.44
C ALA A 78 -32.35 -33.83 -15.05
N ALA A 79 -33.49 -33.45 -15.63
CA ALA A 79 -34.37 -34.36 -16.38
C ALA A 79 -33.71 -34.97 -17.62
N ARG A 80 -32.72 -34.29 -18.23
CA ARG A 80 -31.98 -34.76 -19.41
C ARG A 80 -30.69 -35.48 -19.07
N TYR A 81 -30.11 -35.20 -17.89
CA TYR A 81 -28.84 -35.74 -17.41
C TYR A 81 -28.96 -36.26 -15.96
N PRO A 82 -29.72 -37.34 -15.72
CA PRO A 82 -29.92 -37.90 -14.39
C PRO A 82 -28.60 -38.38 -13.77
N ALA A 83 -28.45 -38.21 -12.46
CA ALA A 83 -27.27 -38.69 -11.74
C ALA A 83 -27.21 -40.23 -11.70
N PRO A 84 -26.02 -40.86 -11.74
CA PRO A 84 -25.88 -42.30 -11.55
C PRO A 84 -26.26 -42.69 -10.12
N VAL A 85 -27.09 -43.72 -9.98
CA VAL A 85 -27.61 -44.21 -8.68
C VAL A 85 -26.49 -44.93 -7.92
N SER A 86 -26.12 -44.45 -6.73
CA SER A 86 -25.36 -45.23 -5.74
C SER A 86 -26.35 -45.86 -4.73
N PRO A 87 -26.23 -47.17 -4.42
CA PRO A 87 -27.18 -47.83 -3.53
C PRO A 87 -26.98 -47.40 -2.06
N GLN A 88 -28.07 -46.95 -1.43
CA GLN A 88 -28.14 -46.68 0.01
C GLN A 88 -28.11 -47.99 0.81
N ALA A 89 -27.17 -48.11 1.75
CA ALA A 89 -27.15 -49.16 2.75
C ALA A 89 -27.92 -48.72 4.00
N SER A 90 -28.96 -49.47 4.32
CA SER A 90 -29.75 -49.43 5.55
C SER A 90 -28.87 -49.65 6.80
N GLY A 91 -29.14 -48.93 7.89
CA GLY A 91 -28.50 -49.17 9.18
C GLY A 91 -28.87 -50.53 9.80
N PRO A 92 -28.12 -50.94 10.83
CA PRO A 92 -28.77 -51.23 12.09
C PRO A 92 -28.00 -50.77 13.35
N ASP A 93 -28.77 -50.80 14.43
CA ASP A 93 -28.56 -50.41 15.81
C ASP A 93 -27.65 -51.39 16.61
N ASP A 94 -27.19 -50.88 17.75
CA ASP A 94 -26.84 -51.56 19.01
C ASP A 94 -25.47 -52.25 19.26
N GLY A 95 -24.83 -51.84 20.38
CA GLY A 95 -24.08 -52.74 21.28
C GLY A 95 -22.53 -52.73 21.28
N GLY A 96 -21.93 -52.23 22.37
CA GLY A 96 -20.86 -52.98 23.09
C GLY A 96 -19.41 -52.48 23.12
N ARG A 97 -19.04 -51.87 24.26
CA ARG A 97 -17.74 -51.84 25.01
C ARG A 97 -16.42 -52.29 24.33
N GLY A 98 -15.39 -51.44 24.50
CA GLY A 98 -14.14 -51.85 25.17
C GLY A 98 -12.79 -51.66 24.44
N SER A 99 -11.95 -50.79 25.03
CA SER A 99 -10.47 -50.88 25.16
C SER A 99 -9.53 -50.51 23.99
N SER A 100 -8.65 -49.53 24.26
CA SER A 100 -7.37 -49.19 23.59
C SER A 100 -6.26 -50.26 23.90
N PRO A 101 -5.00 -50.24 23.37
CA PRO A 101 -4.27 -49.18 22.62
C PRO A 101 -3.31 -49.63 21.46
N GLN A 102 -2.81 -48.66 20.64
CA GLN A 102 -1.48 -48.59 19.95
C GLN A 102 -1.13 -49.66 18.87
N ALA A 103 -0.55 -49.46 17.67
CA ALA A 103 -0.02 -48.34 16.89
C ALA A 103 0.30 -48.77 15.41
N CYS A 104 0.51 -47.77 14.54
CA CYS A 104 1.31 -47.73 13.30
C CYS A 104 0.79 -48.29 11.94
N ALA A 105 0.57 -47.32 11.03
CA ALA A 105 1.15 -47.18 9.66
C ALA A 105 0.22 -47.32 8.42
N GLY A 106 0.29 -46.30 7.55
CA GLY A 106 -0.06 -46.28 6.11
C GLY A 106 -1.35 -45.53 5.75
N GLN A 107 -1.30 -44.25 5.30
CA GLN A 107 -1.41 -43.81 3.88
C GLN A 107 -2.83 -44.05 3.28
N GLU A 108 -3.62 -43.06 2.81
CA GLU A 108 -3.37 -42.03 1.78
C GLU A 108 -4.55 -41.01 1.65
N ASN A 109 -4.21 -39.75 1.34
CA ASN A 109 -4.85 -38.71 0.50
C ASN A 109 -6.35 -38.33 0.58
N GLY A 110 -6.61 -37.01 0.72
CA GLY A 110 -7.91 -36.38 0.46
C GLY A 110 -7.97 -34.85 0.62
N THR A 111 -7.50 -34.11 -0.39
CA THR A 111 -7.99 -32.80 -0.90
C THR A 111 -8.16 -31.60 0.06
N GLY A 112 -7.17 -30.72 0.08
CA GLY A 112 -7.32 -29.28 0.39
C GLY A 112 -7.52 -28.49 -0.90
N SER A 113 -8.57 -27.66 -0.96
CA SER A 113 -8.85 -26.76 -2.07
C SER A 113 -8.06 -25.46 -1.93
N ASP A 114 -7.29 -25.18 -2.98
CA ASP A 114 -6.50 -23.99 -3.23
C ASP A 114 -7.33 -22.69 -3.23
N VAL A 115 -6.85 -21.68 -2.51
CA VAL A 115 -7.22 -20.27 -2.72
C VAL A 115 -6.13 -19.64 -3.57
N GLN A 116 -6.40 -19.53 -4.88
CA GLN A 116 -5.51 -18.90 -5.85
C GLN A 116 -5.89 -17.42 -6.00
N GLU A 117 -5.03 -16.54 -5.50
CA GLU A 117 -5.04 -15.10 -5.74
C GLU A 117 -4.40 -14.83 -7.12
N GLN A 118 -5.17 -14.32 -8.09
CA GLN A 118 -4.68 -14.04 -9.46
C GLN A 118 -4.72 -12.53 -9.78
N PRO A 119 -3.71 -12.00 -10.50
CA PRO A 119 -3.30 -10.59 -10.44
C PRO A 119 -4.05 -9.68 -11.40
N ALA A 120 -4.09 -8.39 -11.06
CA ALA A 120 -4.58 -7.30 -11.88
C ALA A 120 -3.82 -7.21 -13.22
N ALA A 121 -4.52 -7.51 -14.32
CA ALA A 121 -4.04 -7.31 -15.67
C ALA A 121 -4.39 -5.91 -16.17
N ALA A 122 -3.40 -5.28 -16.82
CA ALA A 122 -3.50 -4.02 -17.51
C ALA A 122 -4.47 -4.07 -18.70
N SER A 123 -5.25 -3.01 -18.86
CA SER A 123 -5.99 -2.70 -20.09
C SER A 123 -5.17 -1.70 -20.90
N VAL A 124 -4.67 -2.13 -22.06
CA VAL A 124 -4.07 -1.28 -23.09
C VAL A 124 -5.10 -0.98 -24.17
N ALA A 125 -5.01 0.25 -24.67
CA ALA A 125 -5.89 0.92 -25.61
C ALA A 125 -6.05 0.24 -26.98
N SER A 126 -7.15 0.57 -27.66
CA SER A 126 -7.27 0.50 -29.12
C SER A 126 -7.44 1.92 -29.66
N ALA A 127 -6.52 2.34 -30.53
CA ALA A 127 -6.57 3.56 -31.31
C ALA A 127 -6.54 3.21 -32.80
N ALA A 128 -7.49 3.74 -33.55
CA ALA A 128 -7.48 4.05 -35.00
C ALA A 128 -8.86 4.67 -35.29
N GLY A 129 -9.08 5.85 -35.86
CA GLY A 129 -8.28 6.69 -36.75
C GLY A 129 -9.22 7.08 -37.89
N SER A 130 -9.53 8.37 -38.07
CA SER A 130 -9.93 9.04 -39.34
C SER A 130 -10.47 10.46 -39.08
N ALA A 131 -9.84 11.45 -39.71
CA ALA A 131 -10.42 12.75 -40.07
C ALA A 131 -10.64 12.75 -41.60
N PRO A 132 -11.16 13.81 -42.28
CA PRO A 132 -11.92 15.00 -41.85
C PRO A 132 -13.23 15.19 -42.68
N ALA A 133 -14.08 16.18 -42.37
CA ALA A 133 -14.79 17.00 -43.37
C ALA A 133 -15.67 18.12 -42.77
N ASP A 134 -15.67 19.24 -43.49
CA ASP A 134 -16.43 20.49 -43.38
C ASP A 134 -17.93 20.40 -43.04
N THR A 135 -18.49 21.41 -42.37
CA THR A 135 -19.34 22.44 -43.03
C THR A 135 -19.89 23.52 -42.07
N ALA A 136 -19.96 24.73 -42.63
CA ALA A 136 -20.74 25.94 -42.31
C ALA A 136 -21.95 25.81 -41.36
N GLY A 137 -22.39 26.82 -40.62
CA GLY A 137 -22.09 28.25 -40.64
C GLY A 137 -23.22 29.05 -39.96
N VAL A 138 -22.85 30.27 -39.60
CA VAL A 138 -23.62 31.54 -39.51
C VAL A 138 -24.60 31.85 -38.34
N PRO A 139 -24.71 33.15 -37.96
CA PRO A 139 -24.92 33.67 -36.59
C PRO A 139 -26.17 34.56 -36.46
N VAL A 140 -26.49 35.16 -35.29
CA VAL A 140 -27.11 36.50 -35.21
C VAL A 140 -26.72 37.25 -33.92
N ALA A 141 -26.42 38.53 -34.10
CA ALA A 141 -25.96 39.56 -33.17
C ALA A 141 -27.07 40.26 -32.36
N GLY A 142 -26.67 41.08 -31.37
CA GLY A 142 -27.56 42.08 -30.76
C GLY A 142 -27.00 42.81 -29.52
N VAL A 143 -26.25 43.90 -29.73
CA VAL A 143 -25.85 44.96 -28.77
C VAL A 143 -26.70 46.20 -29.15
N PRO A 144 -27.17 47.12 -28.26
CA PRO A 144 -26.29 48.03 -27.49
C PRO A 144 -26.78 48.61 -26.12
N ALA A 145 -25.83 49.32 -25.48
CA ALA A 145 -25.82 50.04 -24.19
C ALA A 145 -26.61 51.39 -24.22
N PRO A 146 -26.35 52.47 -23.41
CA PRO A 146 -25.65 52.68 -22.11
C PRO A 146 -26.36 53.70 -21.16
N VAL A 147 -25.89 53.91 -19.90
CA VAL A 147 -25.72 55.23 -19.20
C VAL A 147 -25.05 55.03 -17.80
N SER A 148 -23.82 55.51 -17.52
CA SER A 148 -23.40 56.86 -17.02
C SER A 148 -23.79 57.12 -15.55
N ARG A 149 -23.00 57.57 -14.55
CA ARG A 149 -21.66 58.17 -14.33
C ARG A 149 -21.51 58.25 -12.78
N ARG A 150 -20.35 58.17 -12.10
CA ARG A 150 -19.38 59.26 -11.87
C ARG A 150 -18.21 58.77 -11.00
N ARG A 151 -17.01 59.25 -11.29
CA ARG A 151 -15.73 59.09 -10.57
C ARG A 151 -15.21 60.49 -10.18
N PRO A 152 -14.25 60.62 -9.26
CA PRO A 152 -12.95 61.24 -9.62
C PRO A 152 -11.75 60.48 -8.98
N ALA A 153 -10.69 60.12 -9.74
CA ALA A 153 -9.50 60.88 -10.16
C ALA A 153 -8.35 60.73 -9.12
N GLY A 154 -7.08 60.48 -9.44
CA GLY A 154 -6.30 60.33 -10.69
C GLY A 154 -5.12 59.36 -10.44
N ARG A 155 -4.56 58.66 -11.42
CA ARG A 155 -3.58 59.02 -12.49
C ARG A 155 -2.19 58.46 -12.17
N GLY A 156 -1.70 57.61 -13.06
CA GLY A 156 -0.33 57.10 -13.08
C GLY A 156 -0.22 55.78 -13.84
N ALA A 157 -0.20 55.83 -15.17
CA ALA A 157 -0.03 54.68 -16.05
C ALA A 157 1.45 54.27 -16.14
N ALA A 158 1.74 52.97 -16.04
CA ALA A 158 3.01 52.38 -16.45
C ALA A 158 2.75 51.01 -17.10
N ALA A 159 3.51 50.75 -18.16
CA ALA A 159 3.35 49.71 -19.17
C ALA A 159 3.42 48.26 -18.64
N HIS A 160 2.75 47.36 -19.36
CA HIS A 160 2.90 45.91 -19.25
C HIS A 160 4.37 45.49 -19.46
N ARG A 161 4.95 44.87 -18.43
CA ARG A 161 6.18 44.06 -18.53
C ARG A 161 5.79 42.58 -18.57
N PRO A 162 6.45 41.75 -19.40
CA PRO A 162 6.27 40.30 -19.38
C PRO A 162 6.79 39.70 -18.07
N ALA A 163 6.17 38.60 -17.65
CA ALA A 163 6.48 37.87 -16.43
C ALA A 163 7.98 37.53 -16.35
N ALA A 164 8.64 38.01 -15.30
CA ALA A 164 10.02 37.64 -15.00
C ALA A 164 10.08 36.18 -14.56
N ALA A 165 11.01 35.44 -15.16
CA ALA A 165 11.37 34.08 -14.79
C ALA A 165 11.65 33.99 -13.28
N ALA A 166 11.09 32.95 -12.65
CA ALA A 166 11.35 32.63 -11.25
C ALA A 166 12.86 32.47 -11.01
N ALA A 167 13.37 33.15 -9.99
CA ALA A 167 14.76 33.04 -9.59
C ALA A 167 15.05 31.62 -9.04
N PRO A 168 16.24 31.04 -9.30
CA PRO A 168 16.59 29.71 -8.82
C PRO A 168 16.68 29.70 -7.29
N VAL A 169 16.02 28.71 -6.69
CA VAL A 169 16.12 28.38 -5.26
C VAL A 169 17.59 28.01 -4.96
N PRO A 170 18.18 28.43 -3.82
CA PRO A 170 19.59 28.12 -3.53
C PRO A 170 19.77 26.61 -3.45
N ALA A 171 20.68 26.07 -4.27
CA ALA A 171 21.11 24.69 -4.19
C ALA A 171 21.69 24.41 -2.80
N ALA A 172 21.36 23.25 -2.23
CA ALA A 172 22.03 22.75 -1.03
C ALA A 172 23.56 22.77 -1.27
N PRO A 173 24.39 23.05 -0.24
CA PRO A 173 25.83 23.06 -0.43
C PRO A 173 26.25 21.72 -1.02
N ALA A 174 26.84 21.77 -2.21
CA ALA A 174 27.31 20.59 -2.92
C ALA A 174 28.19 19.77 -1.97
N ASP A 175 27.88 18.48 -1.87
CA ASP A 175 28.71 17.54 -1.16
C ASP A 175 30.10 17.56 -1.81
N ALA A 176 31.10 18.10 -1.11
CA ALA A 176 32.44 18.29 -1.66
C ALA A 176 33.07 16.96 -2.13
N ALA A 177 32.60 15.82 -1.62
CA ALA A 177 33.03 14.50 -2.06
C ALA A 177 32.46 14.07 -3.42
N PHE A 178 31.30 14.60 -3.80
CA PHE A 178 30.57 14.27 -5.03
C PHE A 178 30.14 15.54 -5.75
N PRO A 179 31.07 16.21 -6.45
CA PRO A 179 30.80 17.48 -7.12
C PRO A 179 29.76 17.34 -8.24
N GLY A 180 29.51 16.15 -8.78
CA GLY A 180 28.44 15.89 -9.75
C GLY A 180 27.05 15.69 -9.11
N GLY A 181 26.96 15.66 -7.78
CA GLY A 181 25.72 15.42 -7.05
C GLY A 181 25.27 13.94 -7.08
N PRO A 182 24.05 13.65 -6.61
CA PRO A 182 23.60 12.28 -6.35
C PRO A 182 23.35 11.43 -7.60
N LEU A 183 23.07 12.06 -8.73
CA LEU A 183 22.69 11.40 -9.99
C LEU A 183 22.84 12.34 -11.18
N ALA A 184 22.83 11.77 -12.39
CA ALA A 184 22.68 12.48 -13.64
C ALA A 184 21.56 11.88 -14.50
N VAL A 185 20.86 12.70 -15.28
CA VAL A 185 19.88 12.27 -16.29
C VAL A 185 20.47 12.50 -17.67
N LEU A 186 20.67 11.42 -18.43
CA LEU A 186 21.26 11.46 -19.77
C LEU A 186 20.15 11.59 -20.82
N ASP A 187 20.29 12.57 -21.72
CA ASP A 187 19.43 12.76 -22.89
C ASP A 187 19.98 12.10 -24.18
N GLY A 188 19.24 12.23 -25.30
CA GLY A 188 19.62 11.62 -26.58
C GLY A 188 20.83 12.30 -27.24
N GLU A 189 21.06 13.57 -26.93
CA GLU A 189 22.16 14.37 -27.45
C GLU A 189 23.50 14.00 -26.78
N GLY A 190 23.47 13.36 -25.61
CA GLY A 190 24.65 13.05 -24.82
C GLY A 190 24.93 14.09 -23.72
N ALA A 191 23.97 14.95 -23.42
CA ALA A 191 24.03 15.86 -22.30
C ALA A 191 23.48 15.18 -21.03
N ALA A 192 24.29 15.21 -19.98
CA ALA A 192 23.96 14.68 -18.67
C ALA A 192 23.56 15.81 -17.72
N HIS A 193 22.26 15.90 -17.43
CA HIS A 193 21.64 16.92 -16.58
C HIS A 193 21.80 16.55 -15.11
N LEU A 194 22.39 17.45 -14.33
CA LEU A 194 22.64 17.27 -12.90
C LEU A 194 21.53 17.91 -12.04
N ALA A 195 21.44 17.46 -10.79
CA ALA A 195 20.44 17.93 -9.83
C ALA A 195 20.52 19.44 -9.51
N ASP A 196 21.69 20.06 -9.71
CA ASP A 196 21.93 21.49 -9.46
C ASP A 196 21.73 22.36 -10.72
N GLY A 197 21.25 21.75 -11.82
CA GLY A 197 20.98 22.42 -13.09
C GLY A 197 22.20 22.55 -14.01
N ARG A 198 23.39 22.08 -13.61
CA ARG A 198 24.53 21.98 -14.54
C ARG A 198 24.33 20.82 -15.52
N ILE A 199 25.00 20.93 -16.66
CA ILE A 199 25.01 19.91 -17.70
C ILE A 199 26.46 19.49 -17.94
N LEU A 200 26.71 18.18 -17.94
CA LEU A 200 27.98 17.59 -18.32
C LEU A 200 27.88 16.97 -19.71
N ASP A 201 28.95 17.05 -20.49
CA ASP A 201 29.06 16.28 -21.73
C ASP A 201 29.36 14.81 -21.41
N CYS A 202 28.62 13.89 -22.02
CA CYS A 202 28.77 12.45 -21.88
C CYS A 202 29.10 11.84 -23.25
N PRO A 203 30.38 11.59 -23.55
CA PRO A 203 30.80 11.06 -24.85
C PRO A 203 30.56 9.55 -25.00
N ALA A 204 29.94 8.90 -24.00
CA ALA A 204 29.74 7.46 -23.99
C ALA A 204 28.86 7.00 -25.16
N ALA A 205 29.40 6.12 -26.00
CA ALA A 205 28.66 5.47 -27.09
C ALA A 205 28.12 4.10 -26.68
N THR A 206 28.68 3.50 -25.62
CA THR A 206 28.35 2.16 -25.14
C THR A 206 28.03 2.19 -23.64
N VAL A 207 27.32 1.17 -23.15
CA VAL A 207 27.05 1.08 -21.70
C VAL A 207 28.33 0.95 -20.86
N PRO A 208 29.36 0.17 -21.25
CA PRO A 208 30.63 0.18 -20.55
C PRO A 208 31.29 1.57 -20.48
N ASP A 209 31.29 2.33 -21.57
CA ASP A 209 31.84 3.70 -21.58
C ASP A 209 31.06 4.61 -20.62
N LEU A 210 29.73 4.45 -20.59
CA LEU A 210 28.88 5.21 -19.67
C LEU A 210 29.20 4.90 -18.20
N VAL A 211 29.46 3.63 -17.89
CA VAL A 211 29.85 3.21 -16.53
C VAL A 211 31.19 3.83 -16.14
N VAL A 212 32.17 3.86 -17.04
CA VAL A 212 33.47 4.50 -16.79
C VAL A 212 33.28 6.00 -16.58
N TRP A 213 32.57 6.69 -17.49
CA TRP A 213 32.26 8.10 -17.38
C TRP A 213 31.56 8.44 -16.05
N ALA A 214 30.56 7.66 -15.63
CA ALA A 214 29.80 7.93 -14.41
C ALA A 214 30.65 7.81 -13.14
N LEU A 215 31.67 6.93 -13.12
CA LEU A 215 32.61 6.81 -12.02
C LEU A 215 33.56 8.01 -11.92
N ASP A 216 33.90 8.63 -13.05
CA ASP A 216 34.82 9.77 -13.13
C ASP A 216 34.10 11.13 -13.03
N ALA A 217 32.80 11.18 -13.32
CA ALA A 217 31.98 12.40 -13.31
C ALA A 217 31.71 12.98 -11.90
N GLY A 218 32.22 12.35 -10.84
CA GLY A 218 32.03 12.79 -9.46
C GLY A 218 30.57 12.67 -8.98
N ILE A 219 29.80 11.76 -9.57
CA ILE A 219 28.41 11.48 -9.21
C ILE A 219 28.39 10.49 -8.03
N GLY A 220 27.54 10.74 -7.04
CA GLY A 220 27.36 9.88 -5.88
C GLY A 220 26.76 10.66 -4.70
N GLN A 221 26.58 9.97 -3.58
CA GLN A 221 26.03 10.57 -2.37
C GLN A 221 26.83 10.17 -1.15
N SER A 222 27.24 11.11 -0.30
CA SER A 222 27.91 10.76 0.96
C SER A 222 27.08 9.81 1.82
N ARG A 223 27.78 8.91 2.49
CA ARG A 223 27.20 8.00 3.48
C ARG A 223 26.38 8.77 4.53
N LEU A 224 25.24 8.22 4.90
CA LEU A 224 24.38 8.78 5.95
C LEU A 224 24.83 8.39 7.36
N HIS A 225 25.71 7.39 7.46
CA HIS A 225 26.26 6.92 8.73
C HIS A 225 27.76 6.72 8.60
N ARG A 226 28.53 7.02 9.65
CA ARG A 226 30.01 6.92 9.67
C ARG A 226 30.54 5.54 9.26
N ALA A 227 29.82 4.48 9.65
CA ALA A 227 30.13 3.09 9.31
C ALA A 227 29.38 2.59 8.05
N GLY A 228 28.59 3.45 7.43
CA GLY A 228 27.89 3.17 6.18
C GLY A 228 28.81 3.30 4.97
N ARG A 229 28.19 3.27 3.80
CA ARG A 229 28.87 3.40 2.51
C ARG A 229 28.31 4.59 1.77
N ASP A 230 29.16 5.21 0.97
CA ASP A 230 28.74 6.24 0.04
C ASP A 230 27.85 5.57 -1.05
N GLY A 231 26.84 6.31 -1.52
CA GLY A 231 25.93 5.90 -2.56
C GLY A 231 26.61 5.85 -3.92
N ASP A 232 26.31 4.80 -4.69
CA ASP A 232 26.82 4.64 -6.06
C ASP A 232 26.31 5.73 -6.99
N PRO A 233 27.09 6.11 -8.01
CA PRO A 233 26.58 6.87 -9.14
C PRO A 233 25.28 6.27 -9.69
N LEU A 234 24.28 7.13 -9.88
CA LEU A 234 23.06 6.81 -10.58
C LEU A 234 23.00 7.61 -11.89
N VAL A 235 22.88 6.90 -13.01
CA VAL A 235 22.56 7.50 -14.30
C VAL A 235 21.15 7.10 -14.70
N VAL A 236 20.30 8.08 -15.00
CA VAL A 236 18.94 7.88 -15.47
C VAL A 236 18.93 8.07 -16.98
N LEU A 237 18.40 7.10 -17.71
CA LEU A 237 18.38 7.11 -19.17
C LEU A 237 16.98 7.46 -19.66
N THR A 238 16.86 8.58 -20.37
CA THR A 238 15.64 8.88 -21.15
C THR A 238 15.46 7.86 -22.28
N THR A 239 14.29 7.88 -22.91
CA THR A 239 13.99 7.01 -24.06
C THR A 239 15.06 7.14 -25.15
N ASP A 240 15.41 8.37 -25.53
CA ASP A 240 16.39 8.64 -26.59
C ASP A 240 17.82 8.23 -26.20
N ALA A 241 18.21 8.48 -24.94
CA ALA A 241 19.50 8.04 -24.42
C ALA A 241 19.62 6.51 -24.41
N ALA A 242 18.56 5.82 -23.99
CA ALA A 242 18.51 4.37 -23.98
C ALA A 242 18.64 3.79 -25.41
N ALA A 243 17.92 4.37 -26.37
CA ALA A 243 18.00 3.97 -27.78
C ALA A 243 19.41 4.15 -28.36
N LYS A 244 20.08 5.27 -28.08
CA LYS A 244 21.46 5.55 -28.51
C LYS A 244 22.47 4.54 -27.96
N LEU A 245 22.22 4.01 -26.76
CA LEU A 245 23.04 2.96 -26.13
C LEU A 245 22.67 1.53 -26.57
N GLY A 246 21.80 1.39 -27.58
CA GLY A 246 21.40 0.09 -28.12
C GLY A 246 20.43 -0.68 -27.21
N LEU A 247 19.71 -0.01 -26.31
CA LEU A 247 18.67 -0.61 -25.48
C LEU A 247 17.33 -0.57 -26.22
N PRO A 248 16.52 -1.65 -26.20
CA PRO A 248 15.19 -1.64 -26.79
C PRO A 248 14.23 -0.71 -26.04
N GLU A 249 13.26 -0.15 -26.77
CA GLU A 249 12.20 0.71 -26.19
C GLU A 249 11.36 -0.04 -25.15
N HIS A 250 11.12 -1.34 -25.36
CA HIS A 250 10.37 -2.18 -24.43
C HIS A 250 11.06 -3.50 -24.20
N LEU A 251 10.88 -4.07 -23.01
CA LEU A 251 11.34 -5.42 -22.69
C LEU A 251 10.36 -6.44 -23.27
N ALA A 252 10.86 -7.35 -24.12
CA ALA A 252 10.07 -8.41 -24.72
C ALA A 252 9.53 -9.40 -23.68
N ASP A 253 10.34 -9.74 -22.68
CA ASP A 253 9.92 -10.57 -21.55
C ASP A 253 9.32 -9.71 -20.43
N ARG A 254 7.99 -9.60 -20.45
CA ARG A 254 7.23 -8.91 -19.39
C ARG A 254 7.23 -9.64 -18.05
N ARG A 255 7.65 -10.92 -17.99
CA ARG A 255 7.72 -11.70 -16.73
C ARG A 255 9.07 -11.54 -16.04
N GLY A 256 10.17 -11.63 -16.78
CA GLY A 256 11.53 -11.49 -16.25
C GLY A 256 11.99 -10.04 -16.07
N LEU A 257 11.39 -9.08 -16.81
CA LEU A 257 11.72 -7.65 -16.80
C LEU A 257 13.24 -7.39 -16.86
N ARG A 258 13.93 -8.09 -17.76
CA ARG A 258 15.37 -7.93 -18.01
C ARG A 258 15.75 -8.33 -19.44
N LEU A 259 16.89 -7.84 -19.91
CA LEU A 259 17.50 -8.30 -21.16
C LEU A 259 17.96 -9.77 -21.05
N PRO A 260 17.86 -10.55 -22.13
CA PRO A 260 18.49 -11.86 -22.24
C PRO A 260 20.01 -11.80 -22.00
N GLU A 261 20.58 -12.89 -21.47
CA GLU A 261 22.03 -12.98 -21.21
C GLU A 261 22.87 -12.88 -22.50
N ASP A 262 22.29 -13.26 -23.63
CA ASP A 262 22.90 -13.24 -24.94
C ASP A 262 22.69 -11.92 -25.71
N HIS A 263 21.99 -10.94 -25.12
CA HIS A 263 21.79 -9.62 -25.72
C HIS A 263 23.14 -8.90 -25.95
N PRO A 264 23.35 -8.21 -27.09
CA PRO A 264 24.62 -7.56 -27.42
C PRO A 264 25.17 -6.65 -26.30
N VAL A 265 24.34 -5.77 -25.74
CA VAL A 265 24.72 -4.89 -24.62
C VAL A 265 25.17 -5.67 -23.38
N VAL A 266 24.52 -6.78 -23.06
CA VAL A 266 24.90 -7.61 -21.89
C VAL A 266 26.26 -8.27 -22.15
N ARG A 267 26.47 -8.82 -23.36
CA ARG A 267 27.76 -9.40 -23.75
C ARG A 267 28.88 -8.37 -23.70
N GLU A 268 28.62 -7.15 -24.15
CA GLU A 268 29.60 -6.06 -24.15
C GLU A 268 29.99 -5.65 -22.72
N VAL A 269 29.01 -5.49 -21.82
CA VAL A 269 29.24 -5.23 -20.39
C VAL A 269 30.12 -6.31 -19.76
N MET A 270 29.82 -7.59 -20.03
CA MET A 270 30.61 -8.71 -19.51
C MET A 270 32.01 -8.78 -20.13
N ALA A 271 32.14 -8.52 -21.43
CA ALA A 271 33.42 -8.50 -22.14
C ALA A 271 34.34 -7.37 -21.64
N ALA A 272 33.77 -6.22 -21.24
CA ALA A 272 34.47 -5.13 -20.59
C ALA A 272 34.84 -5.42 -19.11
N GLY A 273 34.62 -6.65 -18.63
CA GLY A 273 34.99 -7.09 -17.29
C GLY A 273 34.09 -6.57 -16.18
N TRP A 274 32.89 -6.08 -16.51
CA TRP A 274 31.87 -5.72 -15.53
C TRP A 274 30.97 -6.92 -15.21
N GLN A 275 30.30 -6.86 -14.07
CA GLN A 275 29.34 -7.86 -13.63
C GLN A 275 27.98 -7.24 -13.35
N LEU A 276 26.93 -8.02 -13.58
CA LEU A 276 25.56 -7.70 -13.22
C LEU A 276 25.15 -8.44 -11.94
N THR A 277 24.17 -7.88 -11.22
CA THR A 277 23.54 -8.63 -10.11
C THR A 277 22.67 -9.77 -10.64
N ARG A 278 22.20 -10.66 -9.74
CA ARG A 278 21.25 -11.74 -10.10
C ARG A 278 19.97 -11.26 -10.80
N ARG A 279 19.59 -9.99 -10.61
CA ARG A 279 18.45 -9.37 -11.30
C ARG A 279 18.70 -9.11 -12.79
N GLY A 280 19.95 -9.19 -13.23
CA GLY A 280 20.35 -8.93 -14.61
C GLY A 280 20.25 -7.45 -14.99
N PHE A 281 20.13 -7.20 -16.29
CA PHE A 281 20.00 -5.87 -16.88
C PHE A 281 18.53 -5.55 -17.12
N GLY A 282 17.85 -4.96 -16.14
CA GLY A 282 16.43 -4.58 -16.22
C GLY A 282 16.22 -3.08 -15.99
N PRO A 283 15.01 -2.64 -15.59
CA PRO A 283 14.68 -1.23 -15.35
C PRO A 283 15.63 -0.53 -14.39
N TRP A 284 16.14 -1.31 -13.42
CA TRP A 284 17.19 -0.91 -12.50
C TRP A 284 18.36 -1.87 -12.61
N ALA A 285 19.34 -1.53 -13.44
CA ALA A 285 20.56 -2.32 -13.61
C ALA A 285 21.64 -1.84 -12.63
N ARG A 286 22.37 -2.80 -12.05
CA ARG A 286 23.55 -2.52 -11.22
C ARG A 286 24.75 -3.22 -11.83
N ILE A 287 25.71 -2.41 -12.27
CA ILE A 287 26.91 -2.82 -12.99
C ILE A 287 28.10 -2.55 -12.07
N TYR A 288 28.89 -3.58 -11.76
CA TYR A 288 29.95 -3.46 -10.77
C TYR A 288 31.16 -4.34 -11.08
N ARG A 289 32.28 -4.03 -10.44
CA ARG A 289 33.44 -4.92 -10.33
C ARG A 289 33.61 -5.38 -8.89
N PRO A 290 33.96 -6.66 -8.65
CA PRO A 290 34.37 -7.11 -7.33
C PRO A 290 35.50 -6.24 -6.80
N VAL A 291 35.44 -5.91 -5.50
CA VAL A 291 36.48 -5.09 -4.88
C VAL A 291 37.72 -5.94 -4.70
N GLU A 292 38.77 -5.65 -5.47
CA GLU A 292 40.10 -6.23 -5.23
C GLU A 292 40.66 -5.78 -3.88
N ARG A 293 41.58 -6.54 -3.30
CA ARG A 293 42.11 -6.26 -1.96
C ARG A 293 42.78 -4.87 -1.92
N GLY A 294 42.18 -3.94 -1.17
CA GLY A 294 42.64 -2.55 -1.08
C GLY A 294 42.14 -1.62 -2.20
N GLY A 295 41.37 -2.14 -3.15
CA GLY A 295 40.76 -1.37 -4.24
C GLY A 295 39.55 -0.55 -3.79
N ARG A 296 39.22 0.48 -4.57
CA ARG A 296 37.98 1.25 -4.40
C ARG A 296 36.81 0.47 -4.98
N ARG A 297 35.64 0.61 -4.36
CA ARG A 297 34.40 0.03 -4.90
C ARG A 297 34.04 0.72 -6.22
N GLN A 298 33.81 -0.07 -7.26
CA GLN A 298 33.37 0.37 -8.57
C GLN A 298 31.99 -0.21 -8.85
N CYS A 299 30.97 0.63 -8.81
CA CYS A 299 29.59 0.23 -9.04
C CYS A 299 28.80 1.43 -9.55
N VAL A 300 28.03 1.24 -10.61
CA VAL A 300 27.12 2.23 -11.19
C VAL A 300 25.73 1.63 -11.27
N GLN A 301 24.73 2.46 -11.02
CA GLN A 301 23.32 2.10 -11.18
C GLN A 301 22.74 2.83 -12.38
N LEU A 302 21.96 2.11 -13.18
CA LEU A 302 21.21 2.67 -14.29
C LEU A 302 19.70 2.56 -13.99
N ALA A 303 18.97 3.64 -14.24
CA ALA A 303 17.51 3.66 -14.26
C ALA A 303 17.04 3.88 -15.70
N VAL A 304 16.41 2.87 -16.30
CA VAL A 304 15.96 2.91 -17.69
C VAL A 304 14.49 3.31 -17.73
N LEU A 305 14.22 4.59 -18.03
CA LEU A 305 12.87 5.15 -18.00
C LEU A 305 11.85 4.43 -18.89
N PRO A 306 12.15 4.05 -20.15
CA PRO A 306 11.16 3.37 -21.00
C PRO A 306 10.80 1.95 -20.51
N TRP A 307 11.45 1.44 -19.46
CA TRP A 307 11.12 0.16 -18.82
C TRP A 307 10.48 0.34 -17.44
N ASP A 308 9.79 1.45 -17.22
CA ASP A 308 9.08 1.75 -15.96
C ASP A 308 10.00 1.78 -14.73
N ALA A 309 11.25 2.23 -14.89
CA ALA A 309 12.15 2.44 -13.74
C ALA A 309 11.54 3.40 -12.71
N LEU A 310 10.73 4.37 -13.16
CA LEU A 310 9.93 5.25 -12.33
C LEU A 310 8.44 4.90 -12.48
N ASP A 311 7.93 3.97 -11.66
CA ASP A 311 6.51 3.60 -11.63
C ASP A 311 5.61 4.83 -11.37
N ALA A 312 4.60 5.04 -12.23
CA ALA A 312 3.72 6.20 -12.20
C ALA A 312 2.91 6.37 -10.90
N ARG A 313 2.64 5.28 -10.15
CA ARG A 313 1.95 5.38 -8.85
C ARG A 313 2.83 6.04 -7.79
N ALA A 314 4.14 5.90 -7.90
CA ALA A 314 5.10 6.51 -6.99
C ALA A 314 5.61 7.86 -7.49
N TRP A 315 5.88 7.98 -8.79
CA TRP A 315 6.57 9.13 -9.39
C TRP A 315 5.67 10.01 -10.27
N GLY A 316 4.39 9.69 -10.43
CA GLY A 316 3.51 10.40 -11.37
C GLY A 316 4.08 10.36 -12.79
N ASP A 317 3.92 11.46 -13.52
CA ASP A 317 4.42 11.59 -14.90
C ASP A 317 5.91 11.97 -14.98
N THR A 318 6.68 11.81 -13.90
CA THR A 318 8.10 12.22 -13.88
C THR A 318 8.90 11.65 -15.05
N ALA A 319 8.65 10.40 -15.44
CA ALA A 319 9.40 9.75 -16.51
C ALA A 319 9.24 10.41 -17.90
N THR A 320 8.21 11.24 -18.10
CA THR A 320 7.91 11.92 -19.37
C THR A 320 8.36 13.39 -19.39
N LEU A 321 8.88 13.89 -18.27
CA LEU A 321 9.38 15.27 -18.18
C LEU A 321 10.68 15.46 -18.97
N PRO A 322 11.03 16.71 -19.33
CA PRO A 322 12.38 17.01 -19.84
C PRO A 322 13.48 16.56 -18.87
N ALA A 323 14.65 16.17 -19.40
CA ALA A 323 15.75 15.60 -18.62
C ALA A 323 16.18 16.47 -17.41
N ALA A 324 16.21 17.79 -17.58
CA ALA A 324 16.49 18.74 -16.50
C ALA A 324 15.45 18.70 -15.37
N ASP A 325 14.16 18.56 -15.70
CA ASP A 325 13.09 18.47 -14.70
C ASP A 325 13.11 17.12 -13.98
N ILE A 326 13.45 16.03 -14.68
CA ILE A 326 13.70 14.72 -14.06
C ILE A 326 14.86 14.84 -13.06
N ALA A 327 15.96 15.49 -13.45
CA ALA A 327 17.12 15.69 -12.60
C ALA A 327 16.75 16.49 -11.34
N ARG A 328 15.90 17.52 -11.48
CA ARG A 328 15.36 18.32 -10.36
C ARG A 328 14.52 17.47 -9.41
N VAL A 329 13.57 16.67 -9.92
CA VAL A 329 12.70 15.80 -9.11
C VAL A 329 13.54 14.79 -8.34
N LEU A 330 14.35 14.00 -9.05
CA LEU A 330 15.12 12.91 -8.45
C LEU A 330 16.22 13.44 -7.55
N GLY A 331 16.86 14.56 -7.91
CA GLY A 331 17.88 15.22 -7.11
C GLY A 331 17.33 15.77 -5.79
N THR A 332 16.16 16.40 -5.82
CA THR A 332 15.46 16.85 -4.60
C THR A 332 15.09 15.67 -3.71
N TYR A 333 14.53 14.61 -4.31
CA TYR A 333 14.23 13.38 -3.59
C TYR A 333 15.50 12.76 -2.97
N ALA A 334 16.60 12.66 -3.72
CA ALA A 334 17.85 12.07 -3.25
C ALA A 334 18.44 12.83 -2.07
N THR A 335 18.41 14.17 -2.12
CA THR A 335 18.89 15.05 -1.05
C THR A 335 18.11 14.85 0.25
N ARG A 336 16.77 14.75 0.14
CA ARG A 336 15.87 14.57 1.29
C ARG A 336 15.83 13.15 1.83
N VAL A 337 15.82 12.19 0.93
CA VAL A 337 15.68 10.76 1.15
C VAL A 337 16.98 10.09 0.72
N LEU A 338 17.04 9.22 -0.27
CA LEU A 338 18.30 8.58 -0.65
C LEU A 338 18.37 8.64 -2.16
N THR A 339 19.57 8.68 -2.75
CA THR A 339 19.69 8.43 -4.19
C THR A 339 18.87 7.18 -4.52
N PRO A 340 17.86 7.27 -5.40
CA PRO A 340 16.96 6.17 -5.67
C PRO A 340 17.70 4.88 -6.00
N ARG A 341 17.30 3.77 -5.38
CA ARG A 341 17.86 2.44 -5.63
C ARG A 341 16.72 1.45 -5.83
N GLY A 342 16.38 1.17 -7.09
CA GLY A 342 15.21 0.36 -7.41
C GLY A 342 13.92 1.15 -7.17
N SER A 343 12.82 0.42 -6.93
CA SER A 343 11.55 1.06 -6.56
C SER A 343 11.66 1.86 -5.25
N THR A 344 10.70 2.75 -5.00
CA THR A 344 10.59 3.51 -3.74
C THR A 344 10.54 2.59 -2.52
N ALA A 345 9.92 1.41 -2.64
CA ALA A 345 9.93 0.39 -1.60
C ALA A 345 11.34 -0.14 -1.27
N VAL A 346 12.15 -0.42 -2.30
CA VAL A 346 13.55 -0.84 -2.11
C VAL A 346 14.37 0.32 -1.55
N THR A 347 14.16 1.54 -2.04
CA THR A 347 14.84 2.73 -1.51
C THR A 347 14.52 2.95 -0.03
N GLY A 348 13.29 2.68 0.42
CA GLY A 348 12.89 2.76 1.83
C GLY A 348 13.62 1.76 2.72
N LEU A 349 13.85 0.54 2.21
CA LEU A 349 14.63 -0.49 2.89
C LEU A 349 16.12 -0.13 2.94
N GLU A 350 16.67 0.31 1.82
CA GLU A 350 18.07 0.73 1.71
C GLU A 350 18.37 1.95 2.58
N LEU A 351 17.39 2.83 2.78
CA LEU A 351 17.48 3.94 3.71
C LEU A 351 17.63 3.47 5.17
N MET A 352 16.90 2.42 5.60
CA MET A 352 17.07 1.84 6.93
C MET A 352 18.51 1.35 7.12
N THR A 353 19.02 0.58 6.15
CA THR A 353 20.40 0.06 6.15
C THR A 353 21.44 1.19 6.09
N ALA A 354 21.20 2.25 5.32
CA ALA A 354 22.13 3.38 5.21
C ALA A 354 22.25 4.17 6.51
N LEU A 355 21.16 4.29 7.27
CA LEU A 355 21.11 4.98 8.56
C LEU A 355 21.57 4.08 9.73
N ARG A 356 21.32 2.77 9.63
CA ARG A 356 21.70 1.74 10.60
C ARG A 356 22.42 0.58 9.89
N PRO A 357 23.67 0.79 9.43
CA PRO A 357 24.41 -0.26 8.75
C PRO A 357 24.64 -1.45 9.68
N PRO A 358 24.62 -2.70 9.17
CA PRO A 358 24.74 -3.90 9.99
C PRO A 358 26.11 -4.01 10.67
N THR A 359 27.17 -3.58 9.98
CA THR A 359 28.55 -3.78 10.45
C THR A 359 29.41 -2.52 10.36
N ARG A 360 30.48 -2.51 11.15
CA ARG A 360 31.55 -1.51 11.19
C ARG A 360 32.90 -2.20 11.31
N ALA A 361 33.95 -1.51 10.90
CA ALA A 361 35.31 -1.95 11.18
C ALA A 361 35.60 -1.82 12.69
N VAL A 362 36.12 -2.89 13.30
CA VAL A 362 36.54 -2.96 14.71
C VAL A 362 37.99 -3.45 14.74
N ARG A 363 38.82 -2.85 15.61
CA ARG A 363 40.21 -3.30 15.76
C ARG A 363 40.25 -4.63 16.48
N THR A 364 41.06 -5.57 15.99
CA THR A 364 41.32 -6.85 16.65
C THR A 364 42.46 -6.73 17.65
N ASP A 365 42.52 -7.64 18.63
CA ASP A 365 43.60 -7.68 19.63
C ASP A 365 44.98 -7.89 18.99
N SER A 366 45.01 -8.53 17.82
CA SER A 366 46.20 -8.69 16.97
C SER A 366 46.63 -7.41 16.23
N GLY A 367 45.96 -6.27 16.44
CA GLY A 367 46.25 -4.97 15.81
C GLY A 367 45.63 -4.78 14.42
N GLY A 368 44.92 -5.78 13.89
CA GLY A 368 44.22 -5.77 12.61
C GLY A 368 42.81 -5.17 12.69
N TRP A 369 42.04 -5.35 11.61
CA TRP A 369 40.64 -4.92 11.51
C TRP A 369 39.73 -6.10 11.18
N ALA A 370 38.59 -6.19 11.85
CA ALA A 370 37.53 -7.14 11.58
C ALA A 370 36.18 -6.43 11.41
N SER A 371 35.21 -7.13 10.82
CA SER A 371 33.82 -6.66 10.78
C SER A 371 33.15 -6.97 12.13
N GLY A 372 32.64 -5.95 12.80
CA GLY A 372 31.85 -6.09 14.03
C GLY A 372 30.50 -5.38 13.92
N PRO A 373 29.55 -5.65 14.83
CA PRO A 373 28.21 -5.10 14.76
C PRO A 373 28.18 -3.59 15.04
N VAL A 374 27.24 -2.89 14.42
CA VAL A 374 26.86 -1.52 14.81
C VAL A 374 25.76 -1.61 15.86
N PRO A 375 25.95 -1.01 17.05
CA PRO A 375 24.92 -1.01 18.08
C PRO A 375 23.59 -0.41 17.59
N GLY A 376 22.48 -1.08 17.89
CA GLY A 376 21.15 -0.62 17.49
C GLY A 376 20.80 -0.88 16.02
N SER A 377 21.56 -1.73 15.31
CA SER A 377 21.30 -2.13 13.92
C SER A 377 20.83 -3.58 13.84
N LEU A 378 20.17 -3.93 12.74
CA LEU A 378 19.90 -5.32 12.36
C LEU A 378 21.15 -5.89 11.68
N THR A 379 21.78 -6.88 12.31
CA THR A 379 23.14 -7.33 11.95
C THR A 379 23.16 -8.52 11.00
N TYR A 380 22.22 -9.46 11.15
CA TYR A 380 22.12 -10.68 10.36
C TYR A 380 20.64 -11.05 10.17
N PRO A 381 20.30 -11.87 9.17
CA PRO A 381 18.94 -12.37 8.98
C PRO A 381 18.53 -13.25 10.16
N VAL A 382 17.32 -13.05 10.68
CA VAL A 382 16.75 -13.85 11.76
C VAL A 382 15.43 -14.44 11.29
N ASP A 383 15.20 -15.71 11.62
CA ASP A 383 13.88 -16.29 11.41
C ASP A 383 12.87 -15.63 12.40
N PRO A 384 11.62 -15.44 11.96
CA PRO A 384 10.58 -14.88 12.81
C PRO A 384 10.09 -15.91 13.83
N ALA A 385 9.44 -15.46 14.90
CA ALA A 385 8.70 -16.39 15.74
C ALA A 385 7.58 -17.06 14.93
N PRO A 386 7.22 -18.33 15.21
CA PRO A 386 6.17 -19.02 14.47
C PRO A 386 4.88 -18.21 14.30
N PRO A 387 4.34 -17.48 15.30
CA PRO A 387 3.14 -16.66 15.12
C PRO A 387 3.31 -15.47 14.16
N GLU A 388 4.52 -14.92 14.05
CA GLU A 388 4.83 -13.72 13.24
C GLU A 388 5.02 -14.06 11.75
N ALA A 389 5.27 -15.33 11.44
CA ALA A 389 5.62 -15.78 10.11
C ALA A 389 4.42 -15.67 9.14
N PRO A 390 4.59 -15.23 7.87
CA PRO A 390 3.57 -15.44 6.86
C PRO A 390 3.45 -16.94 6.53
N ASP A 391 2.28 -17.38 6.04
CA ASP A 391 1.98 -18.80 5.84
C ASP A 391 2.93 -19.50 4.85
N GLU A 392 3.50 -18.77 3.91
CA GLU A 392 4.49 -19.32 3.00
C GLU A 392 5.79 -19.73 3.70
N HIS A 393 6.11 -19.12 4.84
CA HIS A 393 7.40 -19.29 5.50
C HIS A 393 7.63 -20.72 5.99
N PRO A 394 8.86 -21.26 5.91
CA PRO A 394 9.18 -22.60 6.44
C PRO A 394 8.77 -22.79 7.90
N VAL A 395 9.00 -21.79 8.76
CA VAL A 395 8.64 -21.86 10.19
C VAL A 395 7.13 -21.79 10.49
N ALA A 396 6.31 -21.46 9.49
CA ALA A 396 4.85 -21.46 9.61
C ALA A 396 4.23 -22.82 9.25
N GLN A 397 5.04 -23.77 8.75
CA GLN A 397 4.54 -25.08 8.34
C GLN A 397 3.97 -25.85 9.54
N GLY A 398 2.69 -26.26 9.45
CA GLY A 398 1.98 -26.94 10.52
C GLY A 398 1.39 -26.02 11.60
N ARG A 399 1.47 -24.69 11.44
CA ARG A 399 0.83 -23.72 12.34
C ARG A 399 -0.67 -23.63 12.06
N GLY A 400 -1.50 -23.72 13.11
CA GLY A 400 -2.95 -23.48 13.02
C GLY A 400 -3.30 -22.04 12.68
N GLU A 401 -4.47 -21.80 12.10
CA GLU A 401 -4.95 -20.45 11.74
C GLU A 401 -5.15 -19.54 12.97
N ASP A 402 -5.47 -20.12 14.11
CA ASP A 402 -5.63 -19.44 15.41
C ASP A 402 -4.28 -19.05 16.06
N GLN A 403 -3.17 -19.52 15.50
CA GLN A 403 -1.82 -19.29 16.00
C GLN A 403 -1.09 -18.18 15.22
N VAL A 404 -1.80 -17.42 14.39
CA VAL A 404 -1.25 -16.30 13.61
C VAL A 404 -1.29 -15.01 14.43
N LEU A 405 -0.19 -14.26 14.41
CA LEU A 405 -0.18 -12.86 14.86
C LEU A 405 -0.84 -11.97 13.79
N ASP A 406 -2.13 -11.67 13.98
CA ASP A 406 -2.91 -10.85 13.05
C ASP A 406 -2.86 -9.35 13.37
N GLU A 407 -1.69 -8.75 13.13
CA GLU A 407 -1.44 -7.32 13.33
C GLU A 407 -1.56 -6.55 12.01
N GLU A 408 -2.80 -6.30 11.59
CA GLU A 408 -3.15 -5.53 10.40
C GLU A 408 -3.91 -4.23 10.75
N ALA A 409 -3.99 -3.32 9.75
CA ALA A 409 -4.70 -2.07 9.88
C ALA A 409 -6.23 -2.31 9.85
N TYR A 410 -7.00 -1.33 10.33
CA TYR A 410 -8.44 -1.51 10.46
C TYR A 410 -9.16 -1.75 9.13
N GLU A 411 -10.12 -2.66 9.13
CA GLU A 411 -11.21 -2.73 8.16
C GLU A 411 -12.50 -2.98 8.94
N TRP A 412 -13.24 -1.91 9.25
CA TRP A 412 -14.39 -1.98 10.13
C TRP A 412 -15.50 -1.04 9.68
N VAL A 413 -16.74 -1.51 9.84
CA VAL A 413 -17.97 -0.75 9.63
C VAL A 413 -18.82 -0.91 10.88
N ARG A 414 -19.35 0.19 11.40
CA ARG A 414 -20.27 0.18 12.54
C ARG A 414 -21.54 -0.56 12.15
N ASP A 415 -22.06 -1.37 13.07
CA ASP A 415 -23.36 -1.99 12.91
C ASP A 415 -24.44 -0.90 12.68
N PRO A 416 -25.23 -0.99 11.59
CA PRO A 416 -26.29 -0.03 11.30
C PRO A 416 -27.28 0.17 12.45
N GLU A 417 -27.54 -0.87 13.24
CA GLU A 417 -28.46 -0.80 14.39
C GLU A 417 -27.93 0.09 15.52
N LEU A 418 -26.64 0.42 15.51
CA LEU A 418 -25.97 1.31 16.46
C LEU A 418 -25.86 2.76 15.96
N LEU A 419 -26.45 3.08 14.80
CA LEU A 419 -26.63 4.45 14.32
C LEU A 419 -27.87 5.05 14.98
N SER A 420 -27.71 6.20 15.64
CA SER A 420 -28.85 6.93 16.19
C SER A 420 -29.61 7.71 15.12
N ASP A 421 -30.91 7.95 15.33
CA ASP A 421 -31.73 8.81 14.46
C ASP A 421 -31.09 10.20 14.27
N ALA A 422 -30.46 10.73 15.32
CA ALA A 422 -29.77 12.02 15.27
C ALA A 422 -28.55 12.00 14.34
N GLU A 423 -27.78 10.91 14.33
CA GLU A 423 -26.67 10.74 13.38
C GLU A 423 -27.18 10.55 11.96
N CYS A 424 -28.24 9.76 11.78
CA CYS A 424 -28.86 9.50 10.48
C CYS A 424 -29.52 10.75 9.87
N ALA A 425 -29.92 11.71 10.69
CA ALA A 425 -30.46 13.00 10.25
C ALA A 425 -29.37 13.98 9.75
N LEU A 426 -28.09 13.69 9.96
CA LEU A 426 -27.00 14.55 9.50
C LEU A 426 -26.83 14.44 7.98
N PRO A 427 -26.55 15.56 7.29
CA PRO A 427 -26.53 15.58 5.83
C PRO A 427 -25.30 14.91 5.22
N PHE A 428 -24.17 14.85 5.94
CA PHE A 428 -22.89 14.40 5.40
C PHE A 428 -22.21 13.35 6.28
N VAL A 429 -21.28 12.61 5.67
CA VAL A 429 -20.15 11.98 6.37
C VAL A 429 -18.85 12.56 5.83
N VAL A 430 -17.89 12.79 6.73
CA VAL A 430 -16.58 13.38 6.40
C VAL A 430 -15.47 12.41 6.77
N GLY A 431 -14.56 12.18 5.82
CA GLY A 431 -13.37 11.34 6.02
C GLY A 431 -12.18 12.12 6.56
N LEU A 432 -11.60 11.60 7.64
CA LEU A 432 -10.36 12.07 8.25
C LEU A 432 -9.27 11.03 8.02
N ASP A 433 -8.26 11.38 7.22
CA ASP A 433 -7.12 10.51 6.94
C ASP A 433 -5.89 10.94 7.73
N VAL A 434 -5.27 10.01 8.46
CA VAL A 434 -4.09 10.29 9.29
C VAL A 434 -2.84 10.38 8.43
N ASN A 435 -2.24 11.57 8.38
CA ASN A 435 -1.03 11.83 7.62
C ASN A 435 0.11 10.90 8.04
N ALA A 436 0.56 10.05 7.09
CA ALA A 436 1.68 9.14 7.26
C ALA A 436 1.60 8.32 8.56
N ALA A 437 0.44 7.71 8.84
CA ALA A 437 0.15 7.03 10.11
C ALA A 437 1.24 6.03 10.53
N PHE A 438 1.67 5.15 9.62
CA PHE A 438 2.72 4.17 9.89
C PHE A 438 4.10 4.79 10.12
N LEU A 439 4.41 5.91 9.46
CA LEU A 439 5.63 6.67 9.75
C LEU A 439 5.57 7.26 11.16
N ALA A 440 4.45 7.87 11.53
CA ALA A 440 4.26 8.43 12.87
C ALA A 440 4.34 7.34 13.95
N ALA A 441 3.82 6.14 13.67
CA ALA A 441 3.87 4.99 14.58
C ALA A 441 5.28 4.41 14.76
N ALA A 442 6.18 4.57 13.79
CA ALA A 442 7.57 4.11 13.89
C ALA A 442 8.42 4.96 14.86
N ASN A 443 7.97 6.18 15.21
CA ASN A 443 8.70 7.10 16.07
C ASN A 443 8.84 6.56 17.50
N ARG A 444 10.08 6.37 17.96
CA ARG A 444 10.47 5.83 19.28
C ARG A 444 9.96 4.42 19.56
N LEU A 445 9.55 3.70 18.52
CA LEU A 445 9.09 2.34 18.67
C LEU A 445 10.29 1.43 18.98
N THR A 446 10.26 0.83 20.17
CA THR A 446 11.27 -0.17 20.55
C THR A 446 10.93 -1.49 19.87
N VAL A 447 11.88 -2.03 19.12
CA VAL A 447 11.72 -3.29 18.38
C VAL A 447 12.90 -4.20 18.68
N GLY A 448 12.74 -5.51 18.47
CA GLY A 448 13.85 -6.43 18.67
C GLY A 448 14.92 -6.28 17.60
N LEU A 449 16.17 -6.47 17.97
CA LEU A 449 17.33 -6.40 17.08
C LEU A 449 17.88 -7.79 16.74
N GLY A 450 17.65 -8.76 17.61
CA GLY A 450 18.04 -10.16 17.44
C GLY A 450 16.86 -11.13 17.37
N GLU A 451 17.19 -12.39 17.62
CA GLU A 451 16.26 -13.54 17.63
C GLU A 451 15.23 -13.45 18.75
N ALA A 452 14.10 -14.13 18.55
CA ALA A 452 13.06 -14.24 19.57
C ALA A 452 13.32 -15.45 20.47
N VAL A 453 13.00 -15.31 21.76
CA VAL A 453 13.13 -16.34 22.79
C VAL A 453 11.74 -16.73 23.27
N HIS A 454 11.38 -18.00 23.11
CA HIS A 454 10.11 -18.52 23.62
C HIS A 454 10.12 -18.58 25.15
N THR A 455 8.98 -18.27 25.77
CA THR A 455 8.82 -18.37 27.23
C THR A 455 7.36 -18.65 27.57
N ASP A 456 7.14 -19.62 28.45
CA ASP A 456 5.83 -19.96 28.99
C ASP A 456 5.47 -19.07 30.19
N GLY A 457 4.23 -18.56 30.21
CA GLY A 457 3.66 -17.76 31.30
C GLY A 457 4.45 -16.52 31.76
N PRO A 458 5.12 -15.73 30.89
CA PRO A 458 5.91 -14.60 31.34
C PRO A 458 5.02 -13.46 31.87
N ARG A 459 5.55 -12.68 32.81
CA ARG A 459 4.94 -11.40 33.18
C ARG A 459 5.08 -10.41 32.02
N PHE A 460 3.99 -9.75 31.65
CA PHE A 460 4.03 -8.74 30.60
C PHE A 460 4.89 -7.53 31.00
N ASP A 461 5.81 -7.14 30.11
CA ASP A 461 6.59 -5.90 30.19
C ASP A 461 6.45 -5.11 28.88
N LYS A 462 5.80 -3.94 28.96
CA LYS A 462 5.59 -3.05 27.81
C LYS A 462 6.88 -2.50 27.19
N LYS A 463 8.03 -2.62 27.85
CA LYS A 463 9.33 -2.18 27.32
C LYS A 463 10.04 -3.27 26.53
N LEU A 464 9.63 -4.52 26.68
CA LEU A 464 10.25 -5.67 26.04
C LEU A 464 9.46 -6.02 24.77
N PRO A 465 10.01 -5.79 23.56
CA PRO A 465 9.30 -6.14 22.34
C PRO A 465 9.19 -7.66 22.19
N GLY A 466 8.06 -8.09 21.66
CA GLY A 466 7.71 -9.49 21.43
C GLY A 466 6.28 -9.65 20.92
N CYS A 467 5.93 -10.90 20.61
CA CYS A 467 4.55 -11.33 20.43
C CYS A 467 4.12 -12.18 21.63
N TRP A 468 2.86 -12.02 22.04
CA TRP A 468 2.36 -12.48 23.32
C TRP A 468 1.00 -13.14 23.12
N TYR A 469 0.83 -14.34 23.66
CA TYR A 469 -0.45 -15.04 23.61
C TYR A 469 -1.25 -14.72 24.87
N VAL A 470 -2.38 -14.02 24.70
CA VAL A 470 -3.19 -13.50 25.81
C VAL A 470 -4.67 -13.66 25.48
N ASP A 471 -5.49 -13.92 26.50
CA ASP A 471 -6.93 -13.80 26.38
C ASP A 471 -7.38 -12.37 26.68
N LEU A 472 -7.75 -11.63 25.63
CA LEU A 472 -8.38 -10.31 25.74
C LEU A 472 -9.90 -10.36 25.49
N SER A 473 -10.48 -11.55 25.36
CA SER A 473 -11.92 -11.72 25.15
C SER A 473 -12.74 -11.17 26.31
N GLY A 474 -12.20 -11.07 27.52
CA GLY A 474 -12.85 -10.46 28.69
C GLY A 474 -12.90 -8.93 28.68
N VAL A 475 -12.18 -8.26 27.80
CA VAL A 475 -12.11 -6.78 27.77
C VAL A 475 -13.35 -6.19 27.09
N GLU A 476 -14.14 -5.43 27.84
CA GLU A 476 -15.29 -4.71 27.29
C GLU A 476 -14.84 -3.52 26.42
N THR A 477 -15.52 -3.35 25.29
CA THR A 477 -15.31 -2.23 24.36
C THR A 477 -16.67 -1.65 23.97
N ASP A 478 -16.74 -0.34 23.74
CA ASP A 478 -17.96 0.29 23.23
C ASP A 478 -18.25 -0.26 21.82
N PRO A 479 -19.43 -0.87 21.57
CA PRO A 479 -19.72 -1.51 20.29
C PRO A 479 -19.81 -0.51 19.12
N ARG A 480 -19.90 0.79 19.40
CA ARG A 480 -19.83 1.87 18.38
C ARG A 480 -18.39 2.21 17.98
N LEU A 481 -17.39 1.57 18.58
CA LEU A 481 -15.98 1.70 18.23
C LEU A 481 -15.43 0.35 17.75
N PRO A 482 -14.48 0.34 16.81
CA PRO A 482 -13.78 -0.89 16.48
C PRO A 482 -12.93 -1.36 17.66
N SER A 483 -12.97 -2.64 18.00
CA SER A 483 -12.05 -3.27 18.95
C SER A 483 -10.59 -2.97 18.56
N PRO A 484 -9.72 -2.50 19.47
CA PRO A 484 -8.31 -2.26 19.17
C PRO A 484 -7.48 -3.53 19.04
N PHE A 485 -8.05 -4.68 19.40
CA PHE A 485 -7.36 -5.94 19.46
C PHE A 485 -7.40 -6.71 18.15
N THR A 486 -8.21 -6.30 17.17
CA THR A 486 -8.35 -7.05 15.92
C THR A 486 -8.45 -6.12 14.71
N PRO A 487 -7.95 -6.52 13.53
CA PRO A 487 -8.02 -5.68 12.33
C PRO A 487 -9.45 -5.43 11.84
N HIS A 488 -10.31 -6.44 11.92
CA HIS A 488 -11.74 -6.31 11.60
C HIS A 488 -12.58 -5.56 12.65
N GLY A 489 -11.98 -5.08 13.73
CA GLY A 489 -12.66 -4.31 14.77
C GLY A 489 -13.67 -5.10 15.62
N ARG A 490 -13.77 -6.42 15.48
CA ARG A 490 -14.59 -7.28 16.35
C ARG A 490 -13.87 -7.62 17.65
N ARG A 491 -14.62 -7.82 18.73
CA ARG A 491 -14.05 -8.29 20.00
C ARG A 491 -13.47 -9.70 19.81
N PRO A 492 -12.26 -9.99 20.33
CA PRO A 492 -11.73 -11.34 20.31
C PRO A 492 -12.64 -12.31 21.10
N THR A 493 -12.74 -13.55 20.65
CA THR A 493 -13.59 -14.59 21.26
C THR A 493 -12.83 -15.56 22.16
N GLY A 494 -11.50 -15.44 22.22
CA GLY A 494 -10.62 -16.22 23.08
C GLY A 494 -9.18 -15.73 23.01
N PRO A 495 -8.22 -16.56 23.46
CA PRO A 495 -6.80 -16.24 23.39
C PRO A 495 -6.29 -16.05 21.96
N ALA A 496 -5.43 -15.05 21.76
CA ALA A 496 -4.79 -14.78 20.47
C ALA A 496 -3.40 -14.17 20.67
N TRP A 497 -2.62 -14.14 19.58
CA TRP A 497 -1.30 -13.50 19.55
C TRP A 497 -1.42 -11.99 19.32
N TYR A 498 -0.72 -11.21 20.14
CA TYR A 498 -0.68 -9.75 20.05
C TYR A 498 0.75 -9.22 20.07
N ALA A 499 1.00 -8.14 19.33
CA ALA A 499 2.25 -7.41 19.47
C ALA A 499 2.25 -6.58 20.76
N THR A 500 3.45 -6.27 21.24
CA THR A 500 3.64 -5.49 22.48
C THR A 500 2.85 -4.17 22.53
N PRO A 501 2.73 -3.38 21.44
CA PRO A 501 1.92 -2.15 21.45
C PRO A 501 0.43 -2.39 21.74
N THR A 502 -0.14 -3.50 21.22
CA THR A 502 -1.54 -3.87 21.44
C THR A 502 -1.79 -4.20 22.92
N LEU A 503 -0.91 -4.98 23.54
CA LEU A 503 -1.03 -5.31 24.97
C LEU A 503 -0.75 -4.13 25.89
N ALA A 504 0.23 -3.29 25.56
CA ALA A 504 0.48 -2.06 26.29
C ALA A 504 -0.78 -1.18 26.29
N TYR A 505 -1.49 -1.14 25.16
CA TYR A 505 -2.76 -0.43 25.06
C TYR A 505 -3.91 -1.14 25.81
N ALA A 506 -3.96 -2.47 25.81
CA ALA A 506 -4.91 -3.22 26.64
C ALA A 506 -4.77 -2.86 28.15
N GLN A 507 -3.53 -2.75 28.65
CA GLN A 507 -3.29 -2.27 30.03
C GLN A 507 -3.77 -0.82 30.24
N GLU A 508 -3.58 0.07 29.26
CA GLU A 508 -4.11 1.45 29.33
C GLU A 508 -5.65 1.48 29.39
N LEU A 509 -6.32 0.51 28.78
CA LEU A 509 -7.77 0.31 28.83
C LEU A 509 -8.24 -0.40 30.12
N GLY A 510 -7.32 -0.77 31.02
CA GLY A 510 -7.63 -1.42 32.29
C GLY A 510 -7.68 -2.95 32.26
N ALA A 511 -7.24 -3.59 31.17
CA ALA A 511 -7.19 -5.05 31.08
C ALA A 511 -6.12 -5.63 32.02
N ASP A 512 -6.46 -6.75 32.68
CA ASP A 512 -5.49 -7.58 33.41
C ASP A 512 -4.76 -8.50 32.43
N VAL A 513 -3.61 -8.05 31.93
CA VAL A 513 -2.82 -8.77 30.93
C VAL A 513 -2.03 -9.90 31.57
N ARG A 514 -2.44 -11.14 31.30
CA ARG A 514 -1.80 -12.38 31.76
C ARG A 514 -1.37 -13.24 30.58
N PRO A 515 -0.14 -13.08 30.06
CA PRO A 515 0.35 -13.91 28.98
C PRO A 515 0.44 -15.38 29.37
N LEU A 516 -0.05 -16.23 28.48
CA LEU A 516 0.04 -17.69 28.59
C LEU A 516 1.39 -18.18 28.05
N GLU A 517 1.88 -17.54 27.00
CA GLU A 517 3.15 -17.77 26.35
C GLU A 517 3.59 -16.48 25.62
N ALA A 518 4.88 -16.35 25.32
CA ALA A 518 5.39 -15.24 24.53
C ALA A 518 6.67 -15.60 23.79
N TRP A 519 6.94 -14.85 22.72
CA TRP A 519 8.23 -14.80 22.04
C TRP A 519 8.83 -13.42 22.25
N LEU A 520 9.86 -13.35 23.10
CA LEU A 520 10.45 -12.12 23.61
C LEU A 520 11.75 -11.79 22.89
N ARG A 521 12.07 -10.49 22.76
CA ARG A 521 13.32 -10.04 22.11
C ARG A 521 14.16 -9.20 23.10
N PRO A 522 15.05 -9.85 23.89
CA PRO A 522 15.87 -9.16 24.90
C PRO A 522 16.79 -8.10 24.30
N ASP A 523 17.42 -8.40 23.16
CA ASP A 523 18.16 -7.40 22.39
C ASP A 523 17.17 -6.55 21.59
N SER A 524 17.04 -5.28 21.99
CA SER A 524 16.01 -4.38 21.48
C SER A 524 16.46 -2.92 21.48
N GLY A 525 15.83 -2.12 20.62
CA GLY A 525 16.07 -0.69 20.57
C GLY A 525 15.24 0.04 19.51
N PRO A 526 15.38 1.37 19.45
CA PRO A 526 14.65 2.22 18.50
C PRO A 526 15.32 2.20 17.12
N TYR A 527 15.25 1.06 16.44
CA TYR A 527 15.90 0.86 15.12
C TYR A 527 15.40 1.86 14.06
N LEU A 528 14.09 2.14 14.06
CA LEU A 528 13.44 2.98 13.06
C LEU A 528 13.55 4.49 13.31
N ASP A 529 14.09 4.94 14.44
CA ASP A 529 14.11 6.37 14.79
C ASP A 529 14.82 7.26 13.76
N PRO A 530 16.06 6.96 13.33
CA PRO A 530 16.72 7.77 12.30
C PRO A 530 15.95 7.75 10.97
N TRP A 531 15.33 6.61 10.63
CA TRP A 531 14.53 6.44 9.43
C TRP A 531 13.28 7.31 9.48
N TYR A 532 12.59 7.31 10.62
CA TYR A 532 11.45 8.18 10.91
C TYR A 532 11.84 9.66 10.80
N GLU A 533 12.89 10.09 11.51
CA GLU A 533 13.30 11.49 11.55
C GLU A 533 13.62 12.02 10.15
N ARG A 534 14.33 11.23 9.36
CA ARG A 534 14.72 11.61 8.00
C ARG A 534 13.53 11.74 7.07
N LEU A 535 12.64 10.73 7.02
CA LEU A 535 11.45 10.76 6.17
C LEU A 535 10.43 11.80 6.63
N ARG A 536 10.28 12.02 7.95
CA ARG A 536 9.46 13.11 8.50
C ARG A 536 9.98 14.45 8.01
N ASN A 537 11.29 14.70 8.12
CA ASN A 537 11.88 15.96 7.68
C ASN A 537 11.73 16.15 6.16
N ALA A 538 11.97 15.09 5.36
CA ALA A 538 11.75 15.09 3.92
C ALA A 538 10.30 15.45 3.55
N TYR A 539 9.34 14.79 4.20
CA TYR A 539 7.91 15.05 4.02
C TYR A 539 7.55 16.50 4.39
N MET A 540 7.96 16.96 5.59
CA MET A 540 7.63 18.30 6.08
C MET A 540 8.23 19.41 5.23
N GLN A 541 9.48 19.25 4.77
CA GLN A 541 10.13 20.20 3.88
C GLN A 541 9.39 20.27 2.53
N THR A 542 9.02 19.11 1.98
CA THR A 542 8.29 19.06 0.70
C THR A 542 6.90 19.66 0.80
N MET A 543 6.18 19.42 1.90
CA MET A 543 4.89 20.06 2.15
C MET A 543 5.02 21.59 2.27
N ALA A 544 6.09 22.07 2.92
CA ALA A 544 6.34 23.51 3.04
C ALA A 544 6.64 24.16 1.67
N ASP A 545 7.42 23.52 0.80
CA ASP A 545 7.65 24.00 -0.57
C ASP A 545 6.35 24.07 -1.39
N LEU A 546 5.42 23.14 -1.12
CA LEU A 546 4.09 23.11 -1.73
C LEU A 546 3.10 24.09 -1.06
N GLY A 547 3.57 24.94 -0.14
CA GLY A 547 2.77 25.98 0.53
C GLY A 547 1.95 25.48 1.72
N VAL A 548 2.11 24.23 2.16
CA VAL A 548 1.39 23.67 3.31
C VAL A 548 2.30 23.69 4.54
N VAL A 549 2.16 24.74 5.36
CA VAL A 549 3.03 24.99 6.51
C VAL A 549 2.47 24.48 7.83
N LYS A 550 3.37 24.15 8.76
CA LYS A 550 3.00 23.78 10.13
C LYS A 550 2.42 24.97 10.87
N GLY A 551 1.33 24.76 11.60
CA GLY A 551 0.70 25.79 12.43
C GLY A 551 -0.29 26.69 11.69
N ALA A 552 -0.55 26.45 10.41
CA ALA A 552 -1.69 27.05 9.71
C ALA A 552 -3.00 26.78 10.45
N SER A 553 -3.90 27.75 10.45
CA SER A 553 -5.26 27.54 10.96
C SER A 553 -6.00 26.50 10.12
N GLY A 554 -7.10 25.96 10.66
CA GLY A 554 -7.89 24.94 9.95
C GLY A 554 -8.29 25.35 8.52
N PRO A 555 -8.93 26.53 8.33
CA PRO A 555 -9.29 27.02 7.00
C PRO A 555 -8.08 27.25 6.08
N GLU A 556 -6.99 27.83 6.59
CA GLU A 556 -5.76 28.04 5.80
C GLU A 556 -5.14 26.72 5.35
N PHE A 557 -5.13 25.71 6.24
CA PHE A 557 -4.63 24.39 5.92
C PHE A 557 -5.46 23.72 4.83
N LEU A 558 -6.80 23.76 4.91
CA LEU A 558 -7.68 23.20 3.88
C LEU A 558 -7.47 23.89 2.53
N ALA A 559 -7.47 25.22 2.52
CA ALA A 559 -7.26 26.00 1.30
C ALA A 559 -5.86 25.80 0.67
N ALA A 560 -4.85 25.48 1.48
CA ALA A 560 -3.52 25.11 1.00
C ALA A 560 -3.52 23.68 0.43
N MET A 561 -4.16 22.74 1.13
CA MET A 561 -4.28 21.34 0.70
C MET A 561 -5.08 21.16 -0.60
N GLU A 562 -6.04 22.02 -0.91
CA GLU A 562 -6.74 21.96 -2.21
C GLU A 562 -5.81 22.28 -3.39
N ARG A 563 -4.88 23.22 -3.21
CA ARG A 563 -4.05 23.76 -4.30
C ARG A 563 -2.63 23.16 -4.36
N HIS A 564 -2.16 22.52 -3.30
CA HIS A 564 -0.76 22.12 -3.16
C HIS A 564 -0.23 21.31 -4.34
N LYS A 565 -1.00 20.36 -4.89
CA LYS A 565 -0.54 19.51 -6.02
C LYS A 565 -0.30 20.29 -7.31
N ALA A 566 -1.06 21.37 -7.53
CA ALA A 566 -0.94 22.22 -8.71
C ALA A 566 0.15 23.30 -8.56
N ALA A 567 0.65 23.53 -7.34
CA ALA A 567 1.63 24.59 -7.08
C ALA A 567 2.99 24.32 -7.71
N ASP A 568 3.50 23.09 -7.59
CA ASP A 568 4.69 22.60 -8.29
C ASP A 568 4.54 21.10 -8.56
N PRO A 569 4.27 20.69 -9.81
CA PRO A 569 4.12 19.28 -10.19
C PRO A 569 5.33 18.40 -9.83
N ALA A 570 6.55 18.94 -9.87
CA ALA A 570 7.74 18.19 -9.49
C ALA A 570 7.80 17.95 -7.98
N MET A 571 7.49 18.96 -7.16
CA MET A 571 7.42 18.77 -5.72
C MET A 571 6.25 17.87 -5.33
N ALA A 572 5.16 17.88 -6.09
CA ALA A 572 4.07 16.92 -5.92
C ALA A 572 4.53 15.48 -6.22
N ALA A 573 5.34 15.28 -7.27
CA ALA A 573 5.97 13.99 -7.56
C ALA A 573 6.95 13.55 -6.46
N VAL A 574 7.80 14.46 -5.95
CA VAL A 574 8.69 14.20 -4.80
C VAL A 574 7.88 13.79 -3.57
N LEU A 575 6.79 14.49 -3.26
CA LEU A 575 5.91 14.16 -2.14
C LEU A 575 5.28 12.77 -2.30
N SER A 576 4.82 12.45 -3.51
CA SER A 576 4.27 11.12 -3.83
C SER A 576 5.32 10.03 -3.62
N ALA A 577 6.55 10.24 -4.12
CA ALA A 577 7.64 9.30 -3.98
C ALA A 577 8.04 9.09 -2.51
N ILE A 578 8.10 10.15 -1.70
CA ILE A 578 8.35 10.06 -0.24
C ILE A 578 7.29 9.19 0.43
N LYS A 579 6.00 9.43 0.13
CA LYS A 579 4.89 8.63 0.70
C LYS A 579 4.98 7.16 0.27
N ALA A 580 5.30 6.91 -0.99
CA ALA A 580 5.50 5.56 -1.52
C ALA A 580 6.70 4.86 -0.86
N THR A 581 7.77 5.59 -0.55
CA THR A 581 8.95 5.08 0.16
C THR A 581 8.65 4.66 1.59
N VAL A 582 7.82 5.44 2.31
CA VAL A 582 7.32 5.05 3.64
C VAL A 582 6.52 3.76 3.55
N LYS A 583 5.46 3.74 2.72
CA LYS A 583 4.53 2.61 2.60
C LYS A 583 5.24 1.34 2.14
N GLY A 584 6.03 1.46 1.07
CA GLY A 584 6.78 0.35 0.49
C GLY A 584 7.90 -0.16 1.39
N GLY A 585 8.60 0.72 2.11
CA GLY A 585 9.66 0.35 3.05
C GLY A 585 9.14 -0.53 4.19
N ILE A 586 8.03 -0.14 4.82
CA ILE A 586 7.36 -0.95 5.86
C ILE A 586 6.82 -2.26 5.27
N GLY A 587 6.22 -2.22 4.08
CA GLY A 587 5.74 -3.44 3.41
C GLY A 587 6.86 -4.46 3.12
N LYS A 588 8.06 -4.00 2.78
CA LYS A 588 9.22 -4.85 2.48
C LYS A 588 9.77 -5.61 3.69
N LEU A 589 9.42 -5.22 4.91
CA LEU A 589 9.78 -5.94 6.14
C LEU A 589 9.11 -7.33 6.22
N ARG A 590 7.97 -7.54 5.54
CA ARG A 590 7.26 -8.83 5.40
C ARG A 590 7.06 -9.16 3.91
N GLU A 591 8.12 -9.01 3.12
CA GLU A 591 8.06 -9.31 1.69
C GLU A 591 7.78 -10.80 1.47
N ARG A 592 6.64 -11.11 0.85
CA ARG A 592 6.22 -12.47 0.43
C ARG A 592 7.02 -12.93 -0.80
N PRO A 593 7.11 -14.25 -1.06
CA PRO A 593 7.71 -14.77 -2.29
C PRO A 593 6.99 -14.22 -3.54
N GLN A 594 7.74 -14.07 -4.64
CA GLN A 594 7.23 -13.57 -5.91
C GLN A 594 7.37 -14.63 -7.00
N GLY A 595 6.35 -14.76 -7.85
CA GLY A 595 6.36 -15.61 -9.03
C GLY A 595 5.72 -16.99 -8.82
N ALA A 596 5.15 -17.55 -9.90
CA ALA A 596 4.36 -18.78 -9.89
C ALA A 596 5.17 -20.07 -9.64
N GLY A 597 6.50 -19.98 -9.54
CA GLY A 597 7.39 -21.13 -9.31
C GLY A 597 7.72 -21.40 -7.84
N TYR A 598 7.22 -20.58 -6.92
CA TYR A 598 7.44 -20.77 -5.49
C TYR A 598 6.66 -21.98 -4.97
N ARG A 599 7.29 -22.77 -4.09
CA ARG A 599 6.63 -23.88 -3.39
C ARG A 599 6.49 -23.54 -1.90
N PRO A 600 5.31 -23.74 -1.29
CA PRO A 600 5.13 -23.53 0.15
C PRO A 600 6.20 -24.25 0.98
N GLY A 601 6.76 -23.54 1.97
CA GLY A 601 7.82 -24.07 2.84
C GLY A 601 9.25 -23.90 2.31
N GLU A 602 9.47 -23.40 1.09
CA GLU A 602 10.82 -23.07 0.60
C GLU A 602 11.28 -21.68 1.08
N ARG A 603 12.59 -21.48 1.22
CA ARG A 603 13.14 -20.14 1.50
C ARG A 603 13.18 -19.30 0.22
N TRP A 604 12.86 -18.01 0.30
CA TRP A 604 12.97 -17.06 -0.82
C TRP A 604 14.00 -15.95 -0.53
N PRO A 605 14.53 -15.26 -1.56
CA PRO A 605 15.67 -14.35 -1.42
C PRO A 605 15.50 -13.21 -0.39
N ALA A 606 14.26 -12.82 -0.09
CA ALA A 606 14.01 -11.75 0.85
C ALA A 606 14.38 -12.13 2.30
N LEU A 607 14.31 -13.41 2.64
CA LEU A 607 14.62 -13.97 3.96
C LEU A 607 16.11 -13.86 4.32
N GLU A 608 16.98 -13.67 3.32
CA GLU A 608 18.42 -13.54 3.51
C GLU A 608 18.84 -12.09 3.86
N ARG A 609 17.89 -11.19 4.07
CA ARG A 609 18.15 -9.79 4.42
C ARG A 609 17.94 -9.60 5.93
N PRO A 610 18.87 -8.94 6.64
CA PRO A 610 18.67 -8.56 8.06
C PRO A 610 17.40 -7.74 8.30
N THR A 611 16.95 -7.00 7.28
CA THR A 611 15.77 -6.13 7.34
C THR A 611 14.45 -6.86 7.05
N TRP A 612 14.45 -8.15 6.70
CA TRP A 612 13.19 -8.91 6.64
C TRP A 612 12.79 -9.26 8.07
N ARG A 613 11.81 -8.52 8.61
CA ARG A 613 11.43 -8.48 10.02
C ARG A 613 9.92 -8.27 10.14
N PRO A 614 9.11 -9.33 9.96
CA PRO A 614 7.66 -9.22 10.02
C PRO A 614 7.16 -8.74 11.39
N ASP A 615 7.90 -9.03 12.46
CA ASP A 615 7.64 -8.55 13.82
C ASP A 615 7.71 -7.02 13.95
N ILE A 616 8.69 -6.38 13.28
CA ILE A 616 8.81 -4.92 13.25
C ILE A 616 7.61 -4.31 12.51
N ARG A 617 7.20 -4.92 11.39
CA ARG A 617 6.00 -4.48 10.65
C ARG A 617 4.75 -4.59 11.52
N ALA A 618 4.54 -5.73 12.16
CA ALA A 618 3.42 -5.98 13.06
C ALA A 618 3.39 -4.95 14.19
N ALA A 619 4.52 -4.67 14.85
CA ALA A 619 4.59 -3.67 15.91
C ALA A 619 4.26 -2.24 15.42
N VAL A 620 4.72 -1.86 14.22
CA VAL A 620 4.38 -0.54 13.62
C VAL A 620 2.87 -0.43 13.36
N ILE A 621 2.25 -1.49 12.83
CA ILE A 621 0.81 -1.49 12.53
C ILE A 621 -0.01 -1.51 13.83
N ALA A 622 0.36 -2.33 14.81
CA ALA A 622 -0.21 -2.35 16.14
C ALA A 622 -0.18 -0.96 16.80
N GLN A 623 0.98 -0.30 16.75
CA GLN A 623 1.14 1.06 17.28
C GLN A 623 0.27 2.07 16.53
N ALA A 624 0.15 1.97 15.20
CA ALA A 624 -0.73 2.83 14.41
C ALA A 624 -2.20 2.63 14.79
N ARG A 625 -2.66 1.38 14.88
CA ARG A 625 -4.03 1.00 15.24
C ARG A 625 -4.41 1.50 16.63
N THR A 626 -3.56 1.26 17.63
CA THR A 626 -3.78 1.74 19.01
C THR A 626 -3.72 3.26 19.11
N ASN A 627 -2.83 3.94 18.38
CA ASN A 627 -2.80 5.40 18.31
C ASN A 627 -4.10 5.97 17.74
N MET A 628 -4.67 5.31 16.72
CA MET A 628 -5.93 5.73 16.13
C MET A 628 -7.11 5.48 17.06
N HIS A 629 -7.16 4.31 17.71
CA HIS A 629 -8.19 4.00 18.69
C HIS A 629 -8.18 4.97 19.89
N ARG A 630 -7.00 5.37 20.39
CA ARG A 630 -6.90 6.42 21.43
C ARG A 630 -7.61 7.71 21.04
N LYS A 631 -7.50 8.12 19.77
CA LYS A 631 -8.17 9.33 19.27
C LYS A 631 -9.66 9.12 19.11
N MET A 632 -10.09 7.98 18.56
CA MET A 632 -11.51 7.64 18.42
C MET A 632 -12.20 7.58 19.79
N LEU A 633 -11.54 7.03 20.81
CA LEU A 633 -12.04 7.02 22.18
C LEU A 633 -12.23 8.44 22.74
N ARG A 634 -11.33 9.37 22.40
CA ARG A 634 -11.46 10.78 22.77
C ARG A 634 -12.56 11.51 21.99
N MET A 635 -12.78 11.15 20.72
CA MET A 635 -13.91 11.64 19.93
C MET A 635 -15.24 11.14 20.50
N ALA A 636 -15.32 9.87 20.88
CA ALA A 636 -16.49 9.26 21.51
C ALA A 636 -16.84 9.92 22.85
N ALA A 637 -15.83 10.31 23.64
CA ALA A 637 -16.04 11.09 24.87
C ALA A 637 -16.64 12.49 24.60
N ALA A 638 -16.55 13.00 23.37
CA ALA A 638 -17.23 14.21 22.91
C ALA A 638 -18.56 13.93 22.19
N GLY A 639 -19.06 12.69 22.22
CA GLY A 639 -20.32 12.27 21.60
C GLY A 639 -20.21 11.95 20.10
N LEU A 640 -19.00 11.88 19.54
CA LEU A 640 -18.77 11.64 18.11
C LEU A 640 -18.29 10.21 17.87
N PHE A 641 -19.09 9.42 17.15
CA PHE A 641 -18.81 8.03 16.84
C PHE A 641 -18.56 7.82 15.34
N PRO A 642 -17.55 7.01 14.97
CA PRO A 642 -17.26 6.74 13.57
C PRO A 642 -18.33 5.85 12.93
N VAL A 643 -18.57 6.02 11.64
CA VAL A 643 -19.40 5.08 10.85
C VAL A 643 -18.56 3.94 10.30
N ALA A 644 -17.35 4.23 9.84
CA ALA A 644 -16.44 3.23 9.31
C ALA A 644 -14.98 3.66 9.45
N VAL A 645 -14.11 2.67 9.37
CA VAL A 645 -12.67 2.81 9.43
C VAL A 645 -12.03 1.92 8.37
N LEU A 646 -11.08 2.48 7.62
CA LEU A 646 -10.26 1.74 6.67
C LEU A 646 -8.81 2.24 6.76
N SER A 647 -7.90 1.37 7.19
CA SER A 647 -6.49 1.68 7.40
C SER A 647 -6.31 2.86 8.36
N ASP A 648 -5.98 4.03 7.81
CA ASP A 648 -5.68 5.30 8.46
C ASP A 648 -6.78 6.36 8.21
N CYS A 649 -7.86 5.99 7.51
CA CYS A 649 -9.03 6.81 7.28
C CYS A 649 -10.18 6.40 8.21
N VAL A 650 -10.78 7.39 8.87
CA VAL A 650 -11.99 7.24 9.69
C VAL A 650 -13.04 8.23 9.22
N ILE A 651 -14.28 7.77 9.08
CA ILE A 651 -15.40 8.62 8.66
C ILE A 651 -16.36 8.89 9.82
N TYR A 652 -16.84 10.14 9.92
CA TYR A 652 -17.78 10.58 10.95
C TYR A 652 -19.01 11.25 10.32
N PRO A 653 -20.21 11.08 10.89
CA PRO A 653 -21.37 11.91 10.56
C PRO A 653 -21.08 13.38 10.84
N ALA A 654 -21.57 14.28 10.00
CA ALA A 654 -21.24 15.70 10.09
C ALA A 654 -22.41 16.60 9.65
N VAL A 655 -22.53 17.76 10.31
CA VAL A 655 -23.50 18.81 9.96
C VAL A 655 -23.14 19.53 8.66
N GLY A 656 -21.87 19.48 8.27
CA GLY A 656 -21.33 20.13 7.07
C GLY A 656 -20.25 19.27 6.41
N PRO A 657 -19.79 19.68 5.22
CA PRO A 657 -18.92 18.86 4.40
C PRO A 657 -17.44 18.97 4.78
N SER A 658 -17.06 19.65 5.86
CA SER A 658 -15.67 19.92 6.22
C SER A 658 -15.21 19.11 7.43
N PRO A 659 -13.91 18.75 7.53
CA PRO A 659 -13.34 18.27 8.80
C PRO A 659 -13.58 19.22 9.98
N LEU A 660 -13.74 20.53 9.72
CA LEU A 660 -14.04 21.51 10.77
C LEU A 660 -15.43 21.31 11.39
N ASP A 661 -16.35 20.66 10.66
CA ASP A 661 -17.70 20.33 11.13
C ASP A 661 -17.74 19.05 11.98
N VAL A 662 -16.62 18.33 12.06
CA VAL A 662 -16.46 17.08 12.85
C VAL A 662 -15.55 17.30 14.04
N LEU A 663 -14.44 18.04 13.87
CA LEU A 663 -13.40 18.11 14.88
C LEU A 663 -13.86 18.94 16.11
N PRO A 664 -13.91 18.33 17.31
CA PRO A 664 -14.48 19.00 18.47
C PRO A 664 -13.50 19.99 19.11
N HIS A 665 -14.05 21.08 19.63
CA HIS A 665 -13.32 22.15 20.31
C HIS A 665 -13.85 22.32 21.75
N ASP A 666 -13.01 22.83 22.65
CA ASP A 666 -13.42 23.25 23.98
C ASP A 666 -14.23 24.56 23.94
N THR A 667 -14.74 24.98 25.10
CA THR A 667 -15.50 26.22 25.25
C THR A 667 -14.69 27.49 24.93
N ALA A 668 -13.36 27.40 24.91
CA ALA A 668 -12.46 28.48 24.51
C ALA A 668 -12.10 28.41 23.01
N GLY A 669 -12.72 27.51 22.24
CA GLY A 669 -12.48 27.33 20.81
C GLY A 669 -11.16 26.64 20.48
N LYS A 670 -10.50 25.97 21.44
CA LYS A 670 -9.27 25.21 21.18
C LYS A 670 -9.61 23.75 20.85
N PRO A 671 -8.86 23.09 19.96
CA PRO A 671 -9.08 21.67 19.66
C PRO A 671 -9.00 20.82 20.93
N LEU A 672 -9.97 19.92 21.14
CA LEU A 672 -9.99 19.06 22.33
C LEU A 672 -8.68 18.25 22.48
N PRO A 673 -8.13 18.11 23.69
CA PRO A 673 -6.92 17.31 23.90
C PRO A 673 -7.13 15.83 23.56
N GLY A 674 -6.22 15.27 22.77
CA GLY A 674 -6.18 13.84 22.45
C GLY A 674 -7.12 13.38 21.32
N THR A 675 -7.98 14.27 20.79
CA THR A 675 -8.78 13.99 19.59
C THR A 675 -7.94 14.09 18.31
N PHE A 676 -8.54 13.80 17.16
CA PHE A 676 -7.92 14.10 15.87
C PHE A 676 -7.65 15.61 15.75
N ARG A 677 -6.56 15.96 15.07
CA ARG A 677 -6.16 17.35 14.85
C ARG A 677 -5.85 17.55 13.39
N LEU A 678 -6.50 18.53 12.78
CA LEU A 678 -6.22 18.93 11.41
C LEU A 678 -4.82 19.55 11.31
N GLY A 679 -4.06 19.15 10.30
CA GLY A 679 -2.77 19.76 10.02
C GLY A 679 -1.79 18.84 9.33
N VAL A 680 -0.67 19.42 8.90
CA VAL A 680 0.30 18.74 8.02
C VAL A 680 1.16 17.68 8.71
N SER A 681 1.38 17.76 10.03
CA SER A 681 2.40 16.90 10.67
C SER A 681 2.02 15.41 10.64
N PRO A 682 2.98 14.48 10.55
CA PRO A 682 2.67 13.05 10.67
C PRO A 682 1.91 12.74 11.96
N GLY A 683 0.83 11.98 11.84
CA GLY A 683 -0.10 11.70 12.93
C GLY A 683 -1.21 12.75 13.13
N MET A 684 -1.20 13.88 12.43
CA MET A 684 -2.38 14.76 12.28
C MET A 684 -3.28 14.24 11.14
N VAL A 685 -4.47 14.80 10.98
CA VAL A 685 -5.40 14.42 9.91
C VAL A 685 -5.45 15.45 8.80
N LYS A 686 -5.82 15.00 7.60
CA LYS A 686 -6.27 15.84 6.48
C LYS A 686 -7.71 15.47 6.10
N HIS A 687 -8.32 16.32 5.29
CA HIS A 687 -9.57 15.98 4.62
C HIS A 687 -9.30 14.91 3.57
N GLU A 688 -9.94 13.76 3.72
CA GLU A 688 -9.85 12.66 2.74
C GLU A 688 -10.91 12.80 1.65
N GLY A 689 -12.10 13.25 2.04
CA GLY A 689 -13.25 13.47 1.18
C GLY A 689 -14.53 13.57 2.00
N THR A 690 -15.64 13.83 1.32
CA THR A 690 -16.96 13.98 1.93
C THR A 690 -17.99 13.34 1.03
N MET A 691 -19.02 12.73 1.61
CA MET A 691 -20.18 12.29 0.86
C MET A 691 -21.48 12.58 1.61
N PRO A 692 -22.62 12.67 0.92
CA PRO A 692 -23.92 12.72 1.57
C PRO A 692 -24.14 11.49 2.45
N PHE A 693 -24.77 11.64 3.61
CA PHE A 693 -25.00 10.54 4.55
C PHE A 693 -25.84 9.41 3.91
N TRP A 694 -26.85 9.74 3.10
CA TRP A 694 -27.68 8.74 2.41
C TRP A 694 -26.84 7.79 1.54
N ARG A 695 -25.77 8.29 0.91
CA ARG A 695 -24.87 7.46 0.09
C ARG A 695 -24.01 6.56 0.96
N CYS A 696 -23.59 7.06 2.12
CA CYS A 696 -22.90 6.25 3.12
C CYS A 696 -23.79 5.11 3.61
N ALA A 697 -25.06 5.38 3.95
CA ALA A 697 -26.02 4.38 4.37
C ALA A 697 -26.22 3.29 3.28
N GLU A 698 -26.36 3.70 2.02
CA GLU A 698 -26.49 2.78 0.89
C GLU A 698 -25.28 1.82 0.76
N LEU A 699 -24.06 2.34 0.94
CA LEU A 699 -22.84 1.53 0.90
C LEU A 699 -22.78 0.53 2.07
N VAL A 700 -23.20 0.98 3.26
CA VAL A 700 -23.24 0.12 4.45
C VAL A 700 -24.27 -1.00 4.27
N ASP A 701 -25.46 -0.70 3.73
CA ASP A 701 -26.50 -1.71 3.43
C ASP A 701 -26.03 -2.74 2.38
N GLN A 702 -25.15 -2.34 1.47
CA GLN A 702 -24.52 -3.22 0.48
C GLN A 702 -23.37 -4.07 1.06
N GLY A 703 -23.04 -3.90 2.35
CA GLY A 703 -21.90 -4.54 3.00
C GLY A 703 -20.55 -3.99 2.56
N ALA A 704 -20.53 -2.82 1.90
CA ALA A 704 -19.30 -2.14 1.51
C ALA A 704 -18.80 -1.24 2.66
N ASN A 705 -17.48 -1.09 2.76
CA ASN A 705 -16.90 -0.12 3.68
C ASN A 705 -16.92 1.28 3.03
N PRO A 706 -17.75 2.24 3.52
CA PRO A 706 -17.89 3.56 2.90
C PRO A 706 -16.59 4.38 2.89
N ALA A 707 -15.64 4.11 3.80
CA ALA A 707 -14.33 4.76 3.79
C ALA A 707 -13.52 4.45 2.52
N ARG A 708 -13.81 3.36 1.80
CA ARG A 708 -13.21 3.05 0.48
C ARG A 708 -13.64 4.04 -0.61
N HIS A 709 -14.79 4.66 -0.47
CA HIS A 709 -15.44 5.47 -1.51
C HIS A 709 -15.47 6.97 -1.18
N ILE A 710 -14.95 7.37 -0.01
CA ILE A 710 -15.05 8.74 0.49
C ILE A 710 -14.32 9.77 -0.39
N LYS A 711 -13.28 9.34 -1.12
CA LYS A 711 -12.53 10.16 -2.08
C LYS A 711 -13.25 10.38 -3.41
N ASP A 712 -14.11 9.45 -3.82
CA ASP A 712 -14.70 9.41 -5.16
C ASP A 712 -16.08 10.09 -5.21
N ALA A 713 -16.56 10.60 -4.07
CA ALA A 713 -17.89 11.19 -3.93
C ALA A 713 -18.07 12.54 -4.63
N ASP A 714 -16.98 13.21 -5.04
CA ASP A 714 -17.03 14.41 -5.89
C ASP A 714 -17.38 14.09 -7.37
N ALA A 715 -17.48 12.81 -7.76
CA ALA A 715 -17.85 12.40 -9.11
C ALA A 715 -19.37 12.38 -9.38
N THR A 716 -20.20 12.73 -8.38
CA THR A 716 -21.66 12.76 -8.53
C THR A 716 -22.20 14.18 -8.41
N ASP A 717 -21.93 15.00 -9.42
CA ASP A 717 -22.81 16.09 -9.84
C ASP A 717 -22.71 16.28 -11.36
N GLY A 718 -23.66 15.67 -12.09
CA GLY A 718 -24.02 16.01 -13.47
C GLY A 718 -23.34 15.20 -14.59
N GLY A 719 -24.02 14.16 -15.08
CA GLY A 719 -23.67 13.53 -16.36
C GLY A 719 -24.43 12.24 -16.64
N GLU A 720 -25.67 12.36 -17.11
CA GLU A 720 -26.42 11.26 -17.71
C GLU A 720 -25.60 10.54 -18.80
N ALA A 721 -25.79 9.22 -18.84
CA ALA A 721 -25.23 8.31 -19.82
C ALA A 721 -25.41 8.78 -21.27
N ARG A 722 -24.30 8.86 -22.01
CA ARG A 722 -24.22 8.51 -23.44
C ARG A 722 -22.87 7.90 -23.78
#